data_AF-A0A255GP14-F1
#
_entry.id   AF-A0A255GP14-F1
#
_cell.length_a   1.000
_cell.length_b   1.000
_cell.length_c   1.000
_cell.angle_alpha   90.00
_cell.angle_beta   90.00
_cell.angle_gamma   90.00
#
_symmetry.space_group_name_H-M   'P 1'
#
loop_
_entity.id
_entity.type
_entity.pdbx_description
1 polymer ?
#
loop_
_entity_poly.entity_id
_entity_poly.type
_entity_poly.pdbx_seq_one_letter_code
_entity_poly.pdbx_strand_id
1 'polypeptide(L)'
;MARSGPPTTVEPFGQLVTRFVGGPLGRHAQLISGTARRAYSWFNPATVALAVATFMWVLTVIRQDPCRQTVPGVQPNGFIEQCYSDIPALFRSRGLMDGNTPYFDTGNYQVLEYPVLTGMFMELMRLITVALGAPVGPGLNEQQVIDSTNLYYSVNMVVLFALLVVLVLAHIASTPGRGWDTLMIVASPSIILTGLINWDMLPVALTTLGLLFWQRKKPGWAGVMLGLSMAAKLYAGFLLGPLLLLCLRTGKWREFLRTLIWFLIAWVGANLPVMIGAPEQWMAFWTFNSDRAGDFGSIWYLFVLGENPVVDLNLVSTTFFLIGCAALGVLILLAPQRPRIGQVSFLVLMAFLLTNKVYSPQYVLWVLPFLAMCRPKWRDWLIFGVGEALYVMAIWGHLGQYLNPAGGGPDKIFWAATILRMLTQLWVVGIVIRDILQPRFDLVRNGSLPGDRSAYIDDPTGGVLDGAADTPFWSMVQRRGSEALAGVRSLIPPRTVPGTPIPGLRIRIDRWDSAGARWTAAVWVLSRGLLIAVALFAMSESGRTFSQVLMNWDAEHYVGLARDWYQYTGNPEIDKRMAFFPGLPALLKAAMVVGIPGEYAGMAISLVASVFAAAALYRTGGFWAAALWLTAPTAIFTMMPYTESLFCAFAFWAWERARSDKWWQVAILASAACSVRVSGLFLIGALGIMILTWKFPRGTSVPERIIGWLQRAMYLLPPAGVMVLYAAYLKKLTGSWMMWYEAQAMGWSRGWTAPWQSVRTTFDVILSTQYDNSPGWDLVFSFEILSMAFGLLAVGFLLRRRMWAEAAWVGVQVLAFSTSEWLFSVNRAVLLWFPLWLIAAELIAWKPATRRGVIIHRVVHISWMIGSVVIMMWWARMFYLGQWSS
;
A
#
# COMPACT_ATOMS: atom_id res chain seq x y z
N MET A 1 -32.62 16.00 -13.65
CA MET A 1 -32.81 15.88 -12.19
C MET A 1 -32.57 14.44 -11.80
N ALA A 2 -31.42 14.15 -11.18
CA ALA A 2 -31.01 12.79 -10.82
C ALA A 2 -31.87 12.21 -9.69
N ARG A 3 -32.31 10.96 -9.86
CA ARG A 3 -33.10 10.20 -8.88
C ARG A 3 -32.21 9.79 -7.71
N SER A 4 -32.50 10.27 -6.49
CA SER A 4 -31.78 9.88 -5.27
C SER A 4 -32.37 8.59 -4.69
N GLY A 5 -31.92 7.44 -5.18
CA GLY A 5 -32.22 6.15 -4.55
C GLY A 5 -31.38 5.95 -3.27
N PRO A 6 -31.89 5.21 -2.27
CA PRO A 6 -31.09 4.84 -1.08
C PRO A 6 -29.94 3.88 -1.43
N PRO A 7 -28.85 3.88 -0.63
CA PRO A 7 -27.61 3.16 -0.91
C PRO A 7 -27.79 1.63 -1.06
N THR A 8 -28.90 1.10 -0.54
CA THR A 8 -29.29 -0.31 -0.52
C THR A 8 -29.50 -0.93 -1.91
N THR A 9 -29.53 -0.11 -2.97
CA THR A 9 -29.89 -0.56 -4.33
C THR A 9 -28.71 -0.76 -5.29
N VAL A 10 -27.47 -0.37 -4.93
CA VAL A 10 -26.40 -0.18 -5.94
C VAL A 10 -25.10 -0.97 -5.71
N GLU A 11 -24.71 -1.35 -4.48
CA GLU A 11 -23.45 -2.08 -4.22
C GLU A 11 -23.68 -3.46 -3.56
N PRO A 12 -23.00 -4.54 -3.99
CA PRO A 12 -23.15 -5.89 -3.43
C PRO A 12 -22.98 -5.97 -1.91
N PHE A 13 -22.06 -5.20 -1.33
CA PHE A 13 -21.83 -5.17 0.11
C PHE A 13 -22.99 -4.48 0.86
N GLY A 14 -23.45 -3.33 0.36
CA GLY A 14 -24.63 -2.66 0.92
C GLY A 14 -25.88 -3.54 0.83
N GLN A 15 -26.06 -4.26 -0.29
CA GLN A 15 -27.13 -5.23 -0.46
C GLN A 15 -27.03 -6.40 0.53
N LEU A 16 -25.82 -6.90 0.82
CA LEU A 16 -25.58 -7.97 1.80
C LEU A 16 -26.01 -7.53 3.21
N VAL A 17 -25.58 -6.35 3.65
CA VAL A 17 -25.95 -5.78 4.96
C VAL A 17 -27.45 -5.53 5.04
N THR A 18 -28.05 -4.98 3.99
CA THR A 18 -29.50 -4.68 3.98
C THR A 18 -30.34 -5.96 4.04
N ARG A 19 -29.92 -7.05 3.38
CA ARG A 19 -30.58 -8.36 3.49
C ARG A 19 -30.60 -8.88 4.93
N PHE A 20 -29.64 -8.50 5.75
CA PHE A 20 -29.56 -8.89 7.16
C PHE A 20 -30.50 -8.06 8.06
N VAL A 21 -30.75 -6.79 7.71
CA VAL A 21 -31.51 -5.82 8.54
C VAL A 21 -32.99 -5.70 8.11
N GLY A 22 -33.39 -6.24 6.95
CA GLY A 22 -34.80 -6.24 6.53
C GLY A 22 -35.09 -6.35 5.03
N GLY A 23 -34.07 -6.45 4.17
CA GLY A 23 -34.20 -6.59 2.72
C GLY A 23 -34.28 -5.26 1.94
N PRO A 24 -34.21 -5.30 0.61
CA PRO A 24 -34.36 -4.10 -0.23
C PRO A 24 -35.78 -3.51 -0.12
N LEU A 25 -35.89 -2.19 -0.28
CA LEU A 25 -37.18 -1.49 -0.27
C LEU A 25 -38.16 -2.14 -1.25
N GLY A 26 -39.33 -2.53 -0.73
CA GLY A 26 -40.37 -3.18 -1.51
C GLY A 26 -40.92 -2.30 -2.63
N ARG A 27 -41.48 -2.92 -3.68
CA ARG A 27 -42.04 -2.23 -4.86
C ARG A 27 -43.13 -1.19 -4.54
N HIS A 28 -43.72 -1.24 -3.34
CA HIS A 28 -44.74 -0.30 -2.86
C HIS A 28 -44.22 0.78 -1.91
N ALA A 29 -42.92 0.74 -1.55
CA ALA A 29 -42.28 1.85 -0.84
C ALA A 29 -42.11 3.00 -1.84
N GLN A 30 -43.06 3.94 -1.84
CA GLN A 30 -43.09 5.07 -2.78
C GLN A 30 -41.87 5.97 -2.58
N LEU A 31 -40.89 5.87 -3.48
CA LEU A 31 -39.97 6.97 -3.79
C LEU A 31 -40.75 7.96 -4.65
N ILE A 32 -41.39 8.93 -4.01
CA ILE A 32 -42.24 9.94 -4.66
C ILE A 32 -41.44 10.64 -5.76
N SER A 33 -41.81 10.36 -7.00
CA SER A 33 -41.24 10.92 -8.22
C SER A 33 -42.01 12.18 -8.64
N GLY A 34 -41.29 13.28 -8.84
CA GLY A 34 -41.69 14.36 -9.74
C GLY A 34 -42.83 15.28 -9.29
N THR A 35 -42.50 16.58 -9.17
CA THR A 35 -43.38 17.76 -9.37
C THR A 35 -44.65 17.95 -8.54
N ALA A 36 -45.10 17.00 -7.71
CA ALA A 36 -46.23 17.18 -6.81
C ALA A 36 -45.77 17.29 -5.34
N ARG A 37 -46.01 18.46 -4.75
CA ARG A 37 -46.08 18.84 -3.32
C ARG A 37 -45.29 18.01 -2.29
N ARG A 38 -44.43 18.72 -1.53
CA ARG A 38 -43.94 18.40 -0.16
C ARG A 38 -44.83 17.37 0.56
N ALA A 39 -44.48 16.10 0.49
CA ALA A 39 -44.94 15.09 1.45
C ALA A 39 -43.72 14.74 2.30
N TYR A 40 -43.81 15.03 3.59
CA TYR A 40 -42.80 14.73 4.61
C TYR A 40 -42.65 13.20 4.74
N SER A 41 -41.86 12.59 3.86
CA SER A 41 -41.34 11.27 4.14
C SER A 41 -40.26 11.40 5.22
N TRP A 42 -40.50 10.77 6.36
CA TRP A 42 -39.50 10.60 7.44
C TRP A 42 -38.21 9.91 6.93
N PHE A 43 -38.27 9.28 5.75
CA PHE A 43 -37.18 8.52 5.15
C PHE A 43 -36.43 9.30 4.05
N ASN A 44 -35.98 10.52 4.37
CA ASN A 44 -35.11 11.32 3.49
C ASN A 44 -33.65 11.33 4.01
N PRO A 45 -32.65 11.61 3.15
CA PRO A 45 -31.23 11.55 3.54
C PRO A 45 -30.88 12.44 4.74
N ALA A 46 -31.52 13.60 4.87
CA ALA A 46 -31.23 14.54 5.97
C ALA A 46 -31.76 14.01 7.30
N THR A 47 -33.02 13.57 7.35
CA THR A 47 -33.61 13.00 8.57
C THR A 47 -32.85 11.75 9.02
N VAL A 48 -32.51 10.83 8.11
CA VAL A 48 -31.75 9.62 8.47
C VAL A 48 -30.32 9.95 8.89
N ALA A 49 -29.62 10.82 8.17
CA ALA A 49 -28.26 11.20 8.54
C ALA A 49 -28.22 11.93 9.90
N LEU A 50 -29.19 12.79 10.20
CA LEU A 50 -29.30 13.44 11.51
C LEU A 50 -29.62 12.45 12.63
N ALA A 51 -30.51 11.49 12.39
CA ALA A 51 -30.81 10.45 13.37
C ALA A 51 -29.58 9.58 13.67
N VAL A 52 -28.85 9.15 12.63
CA VAL A 52 -27.59 8.41 12.79
C VAL A 52 -26.52 9.26 13.46
N ALA A 53 -26.38 10.54 13.09
CA ALA A 53 -25.44 11.45 13.74
C ALA A 53 -25.73 11.61 15.23
N THR A 54 -27.01 11.76 15.59
CA THR A 54 -27.46 11.85 16.99
C THR A 54 -27.15 10.57 17.75
N PHE A 55 -27.48 9.42 17.17
CA PHE A 55 -27.18 8.11 17.78
C PHE A 55 -25.68 7.91 17.99
N MET A 56 -24.87 8.18 16.97
CA MET A 56 -23.41 8.02 17.04
C MET A 56 -22.80 9.02 18.02
N TRP A 57 -23.34 10.24 18.11
CA TRP A 57 -22.91 11.20 19.12
C TRP A 57 -23.26 10.76 20.53
N VAL A 58 -24.45 10.22 20.78
CA VAL A 58 -24.80 9.63 22.09
C VAL A 58 -23.83 8.51 22.46
N LEU A 59 -23.41 7.68 21.51
CA LEU A 59 -22.34 6.70 21.75
C LEU A 59 -20.99 7.35 22.06
N THR A 60 -20.63 8.43 21.37
CA THR A 60 -19.46 9.25 21.72
C THR A 60 -19.54 9.70 23.17
N VAL A 61 -20.70 10.18 23.63
CA VAL A 61 -20.92 10.66 25.01
C VAL A 61 -20.81 9.54 26.03
N ILE A 62 -21.50 8.41 25.79
CA ILE A 62 -21.48 7.24 26.68
C ILE A 62 -20.05 6.72 26.84
N ARG A 63 -19.25 6.71 25.75
CA ARG A 63 -17.84 6.33 25.80
C ARG A 63 -17.01 7.21 26.74
N GLN A 64 -17.37 8.49 26.88
CA GLN A 64 -16.60 9.44 27.69
C GLN A 64 -16.95 9.42 29.18
N ASP A 65 -18.06 8.77 29.55
CA ASP A 65 -18.55 8.74 30.93
C ASP A 65 -17.53 8.19 31.95
N PRO A 66 -16.79 7.09 31.68
CA PRO A 66 -15.78 6.57 32.60
C PRO A 66 -14.63 7.56 32.88
N CYS A 67 -14.37 8.51 31.97
CA CYS A 67 -13.35 9.54 32.14
C CYS A 67 -13.80 10.74 32.96
N ARG A 68 -15.06 10.79 33.38
CA ARG A 68 -15.60 11.90 34.17
C ARG A 68 -15.13 11.79 35.61
N GLN A 69 -14.41 12.81 36.09
CA GLN A 69 -14.09 12.89 37.51
C GLN A 69 -15.34 13.28 38.30
N THR A 70 -15.68 12.50 39.32
CA THR A 70 -16.82 12.76 40.22
C THR A 70 -16.41 12.90 41.69
N VAL A 71 -15.22 12.42 42.06
CA VAL A 71 -14.72 12.43 43.44
C VAL A 71 -13.41 13.23 43.52
N PRO A 72 -13.29 14.17 44.48
CA PRO A 72 -12.03 14.85 44.81
C PRO A 72 -10.87 13.86 45.05
N GLY A 73 -9.68 14.21 44.58
CA GLY A 73 -8.48 13.34 44.68
C GLY A 73 -8.44 12.09 43.78
N VAL A 74 -9.53 11.67 43.14
CA VAL A 74 -9.57 10.46 42.29
C VAL A 74 -9.63 10.84 40.81
N GLN A 75 -8.51 10.80 40.10
CA GLN A 75 -8.45 11.10 38.66
C GLN A 75 -8.65 9.82 37.82
N PRO A 76 -9.65 9.78 36.91
CA PRO A 76 -9.79 8.67 35.96
C PRO A 76 -8.61 8.59 35.00
N ASN A 77 -8.16 7.37 34.69
CA ASN A 77 -7.10 7.17 33.69
C ASN A 77 -7.71 7.06 32.29
N GLY A 78 -7.80 8.19 31.59
CA GLY A 78 -8.40 8.22 30.26
C GLY A 78 -7.67 7.45 29.15
N PHE A 79 -6.44 6.99 29.39
CA PHE A 79 -5.73 6.13 28.44
C PHE A 79 -6.15 4.66 28.58
N ILE A 80 -6.35 4.19 29.82
CA ILE A 80 -6.85 2.84 30.10
C ILE A 80 -8.31 2.73 29.67
N GLU A 81 -9.12 3.72 30.05
CA GLU A 81 -10.55 3.78 29.69
C GLU A 81 -10.80 4.20 28.23
N GLN A 82 -9.74 4.47 27.45
CA GLN A 82 -9.81 4.82 26.03
C GLN A 82 -10.64 6.10 25.74
N CYS A 83 -10.80 6.99 26.71
CA CYS A 83 -11.66 8.18 26.62
C CYS A 83 -10.92 9.51 26.85
N TYR A 84 -9.59 9.56 26.66
CA TYR A 84 -8.82 10.79 26.77
C TYR A 84 -9.39 11.95 25.93
N SER A 85 -9.39 13.16 26.50
CA SER A 85 -9.85 14.39 25.85
C SER A 85 -9.02 15.59 26.30
N ASP A 86 -8.63 16.43 25.34
CA ASP A 86 -7.94 17.71 25.59
C ASP A 86 -8.88 18.73 26.25
N ILE A 87 -10.20 18.62 26.06
CA ILE A 87 -11.17 19.61 26.49
C ILE A 87 -11.11 19.86 28.01
N PRO A 88 -11.28 18.84 28.88
CA PRO A 88 -11.14 19.03 30.33
C PRO A 88 -9.68 19.21 30.77
N ALA A 89 -8.71 18.67 30.03
CA ALA A 89 -7.30 18.75 30.38
C ALA A 89 -6.74 20.18 30.20
N LEU A 90 -7.04 20.82 29.08
CA LEU A 90 -6.58 22.17 28.75
C LEU A 90 -7.41 23.25 29.46
N PHE A 91 -8.68 23.00 29.76
CA PHE A 91 -9.46 23.91 30.60
C PHE A 91 -8.80 24.13 31.97
N ARG A 92 -8.29 23.06 32.57
CA ARG A 92 -7.57 23.11 33.87
C ARG A 92 -6.14 23.64 33.76
N SER A 93 -5.44 23.37 32.65
CA SER A 93 -3.98 23.60 32.56
C SER A 93 -3.55 24.82 31.73
N ARG A 94 -4.49 25.51 31.06
CA ARG A 94 -4.21 26.69 30.20
C ARG A 94 -4.76 28.00 30.78
N GLY A 95 -4.99 28.05 32.08
CA GLY A 95 -5.47 29.25 32.79
C GLY A 95 -6.95 29.59 32.58
N LEU A 96 -7.67 28.87 31.71
CA LEU A 96 -9.10 29.09 31.45
C LEU A 96 -9.96 28.93 32.71
N MET A 97 -9.70 27.89 33.51
CA MET A 97 -10.43 27.66 34.76
C MET A 97 -10.20 28.78 35.78
N ASP A 98 -9.03 29.41 35.76
CA ASP A 98 -8.67 30.52 36.65
C ASP A 98 -9.30 31.86 36.21
N GLY A 99 -10.10 31.84 35.13
CA GLY A 99 -10.80 33.02 34.61
C GLY A 99 -10.02 33.81 33.56
N ASN A 100 -8.85 33.33 33.15
CA ASN A 100 -8.01 34.02 32.17
C ASN A 100 -8.55 33.89 30.75
N THR A 101 -8.51 35.00 30.02
CA THR A 101 -8.85 35.10 28.61
C THR A 101 -7.67 34.62 27.77
N PRO A 102 -7.86 33.64 26.85
CA PRO A 102 -6.80 33.18 25.96
C PRO A 102 -6.08 34.32 25.24
N TYR A 103 -4.76 34.20 25.17
CA TYR A 103 -3.81 35.12 24.53
C TYR A 103 -3.60 36.48 25.21
N PHE A 104 -4.62 37.07 25.81
CA PHE A 104 -4.52 38.42 26.41
C PHE A 104 -4.05 38.39 27.86
N ASP A 105 -4.51 37.40 28.63
CA ASP A 105 -4.12 37.24 30.02
C ASP A 105 -2.90 36.30 30.14
N THR A 106 -2.03 36.60 31.11
CA THR A 106 -0.81 35.84 31.38
C THR A 106 -0.74 35.42 32.85
N GLY A 107 -0.12 34.29 33.14
CA GLY A 107 0.02 33.75 34.48
C GLY A 107 0.96 32.56 34.53
N ASN A 108 0.96 31.83 35.64
CA ASN A 108 1.79 30.63 35.83
C ASN A 108 1.16 29.39 35.16
N TYR A 109 0.89 29.48 33.85
CA TYR A 109 0.37 28.40 33.02
C TYR A 109 0.95 28.50 31.61
N GLN A 110 0.89 27.39 30.87
CA GLN A 110 1.40 27.34 29.51
C GLN A 110 0.50 28.13 28.55
N VAL A 111 1.09 28.95 27.68
CA VAL A 111 0.39 29.68 26.62
C VAL A 111 -0.36 28.72 25.70
N LEU A 112 -1.57 29.10 25.30
CA LEU A 112 -2.45 28.26 24.48
C LEU A 112 -1.85 28.00 23.09
N GLU A 113 -1.69 26.72 22.77
CA GLU A 113 -1.06 26.20 21.55
C GLU A 113 -2.01 26.05 20.34
N TYR A 114 -3.19 26.68 20.40
CA TYR A 114 -4.22 26.62 19.36
C TYR A 114 -4.29 27.92 18.53
N PRO A 115 -4.73 27.84 17.26
CA PRO A 115 -5.02 29.02 16.45
C PRO A 115 -6.08 29.92 17.06
N VAL A 116 -5.99 31.23 16.79
CA VAL A 116 -6.79 32.28 17.44
C VAL A 116 -8.29 31.97 17.46
N LEU A 117 -8.90 31.54 16.35
CA LEU A 117 -10.33 31.29 16.33
C LEU A 117 -10.74 30.12 17.22
N THR A 118 -9.88 29.09 17.35
CA THR A 118 -10.12 27.99 18.29
C THR A 118 -9.95 28.44 19.74
N GLY A 119 -8.95 29.28 20.04
CA GLY A 119 -8.82 29.84 21.39
C GLY A 119 -10.00 30.75 21.78
N MET A 120 -10.47 31.59 20.86
CA MET A 120 -11.69 32.38 21.07
C MET A 120 -12.95 31.51 21.19
N PHE A 121 -12.98 30.36 20.50
CA PHE A 121 -14.04 29.38 20.70
C PHE A 121 -13.98 28.75 22.10
N MET A 122 -12.79 28.38 22.57
CA MET A 122 -12.59 27.88 23.94
C MET A 122 -13.03 28.89 24.99
N GLU A 123 -12.76 30.17 24.76
CA GLU A 123 -13.23 31.28 25.60
C GLU A 123 -14.75 31.42 25.59
N LEU A 124 -15.37 31.37 24.40
CA LEU A 124 -16.83 31.38 24.31
C LEU A 124 -17.46 30.23 25.11
N MET A 125 -16.88 29.03 25.05
CA MET A 125 -17.36 27.89 25.84
C MET A 125 -17.20 28.13 27.33
N ARG A 126 -16.12 28.81 27.76
CA ARG A 126 -15.91 29.19 29.16
C ARG A 126 -16.96 30.20 29.60
N LEU A 127 -17.21 31.24 28.82
CA LEU A 127 -18.23 32.25 29.12
C LEU A 127 -19.64 31.65 29.25
N ILE A 128 -20.00 30.72 28.36
CA ILE A 128 -21.27 29.97 28.48
C ILE A 128 -21.28 29.14 29.77
N THR A 129 -20.17 28.48 30.10
CA THR A 129 -20.02 27.67 31.31
C THR A 129 -20.20 28.51 32.57
N VAL A 130 -19.60 29.70 32.62
CA VAL A 130 -19.77 30.68 33.71
C VAL A 130 -21.20 31.19 33.78
N ALA A 131 -21.82 31.50 32.64
CA ALA A 131 -23.21 31.94 32.59
C ALA A 131 -24.20 30.86 33.08
N LEU A 132 -23.83 29.58 32.98
CA LEU A 132 -24.57 28.44 33.54
C LEU A 132 -24.26 28.17 35.02
N GLY A 133 -23.43 29.01 35.66
CA GLY A 133 -23.18 28.97 37.11
C GLY A 133 -21.90 28.25 37.53
N ALA A 134 -21.00 27.89 36.61
CA ALA A 134 -19.71 27.31 37.00
C ALA A 134 -18.81 28.34 37.73
N PRO A 135 -18.25 27.99 38.90
CA PRO A 135 -17.25 28.82 39.56
C PRO A 135 -15.92 28.79 38.77
N VAL A 136 -15.43 29.96 38.37
CA VAL A 136 -14.10 30.13 37.75
C VAL A 136 -13.32 31.18 38.53
N GLY A 137 -12.00 31.03 38.59
CA GLY A 137 -11.14 31.93 39.35
C GLY A 137 -10.02 31.19 40.09
N PRO A 138 -9.03 31.91 40.64
CA PRO A 138 -8.00 31.31 41.46
C PRO A 138 -8.57 30.86 42.82
N GLY A 139 -8.01 29.78 43.38
CA GLY A 139 -8.34 29.33 44.74
C GLY A 139 -9.65 28.54 44.88
N LEU A 140 -10.17 27.98 43.79
CA LEU A 140 -11.30 27.03 43.85
C LEU A 140 -10.95 25.82 44.70
N ASN A 141 -11.94 25.33 45.48
CA ASN A 141 -11.79 24.04 46.15
C ASN A 141 -11.88 22.88 45.13
N GLU A 142 -11.45 21.68 45.53
CA GLU A 142 -11.37 20.53 44.63
C GLU A 142 -12.73 20.15 43.98
N GLN A 143 -13.83 20.31 44.73
CA GLN A 143 -15.16 20.01 44.19
C GLN A 143 -15.60 21.04 43.14
N GLN A 144 -15.34 22.33 43.39
CA GLN A 144 -15.61 23.40 42.43
C GLN A 144 -14.80 23.22 41.14
N VAL A 145 -13.55 22.78 41.24
CA VAL A 145 -12.71 22.44 40.08
C VAL A 145 -13.37 21.33 39.24
N ILE A 146 -13.86 20.28 39.90
CA ILE A 146 -14.54 19.15 39.23
C ILE A 146 -15.83 19.61 38.56
N ASP A 147 -16.67 20.35 39.29
CA ASP A 147 -17.98 20.79 38.81
C ASP A 147 -17.84 21.72 37.59
N SER A 148 -16.91 22.69 37.67
CA SER A 148 -16.60 23.60 36.56
C SER A 148 -16.01 22.88 35.36
N THR A 149 -15.10 21.93 35.57
CA THR A 149 -14.50 21.15 34.48
C THR A 149 -15.56 20.29 33.77
N ASN A 150 -16.43 19.63 34.54
CA ASN A 150 -17.51 18.81 34.01
C ASN A 150 -18.57 19.65 33.28
N LEU A 151 -18.92 20.84 33.79
CA LEU A 151 -19.85 21.74 33.10
C LEU A 151 -19.23 22.28 31.81
N TYR A 152 -17.95 22.67 31.84
CA TYR A 152 -17.20 23.09 30.64
C TYR A 152 -17.19 22.00 29.57
N TYR A 153 -16.92 20.76 29.98
CA TYR A 153 -16.96 19.61 29.09
C TYR A 153 -18.35 19.39 28.48
N SER A 154 -19.41 19.50 29.30
CA SER A 154 -20.80 19.33 28.87
C SER A 154 -21.23 20.41 27.86
N VAL A 155 -20.83 21.67 28.09
CA VAL A 155 -21.07 22.77 27.15
C VAL A 155 -20.41 22.47 25.80
N ASN A 156 -19.13 22.08 25.82
CA ASN A 156 -18.41 21.72 24.60
C ASN A 156 -19.06 20.55 23.88
N MET A 157 -19.49 19.52 24.61
CA MET A 157 -20.17 18.36 24.05
C MET A 157 -21.45 18.74 23.28
N VAL A 158 -22.25 19.67 23.79
CA VAL A 158 -23.47 20.15 23.12
C VAL A 158 -23.13 21.01 21.89
N VAL A 159 -22.16 21.91 22.01
CA VAL A 159 -21.83 22.83 20.90
C VAL A 159 -21.11 22.09 19.77
N LEU A 160 -20.22 21.14 20.08
CA LEU A 160 -19.57 20.29 19.08
C LEU A 160 -20.59 19.38 18.36
N PHE A 161 -21.65 18.93 19.05
CA PHE A 161 -22.78 18.25 18.39
C PHE A 161 -23.51 19.17 17.41
N ALA A 162 -23.78 20.42 17.79
CA ALA A 162 -24.39 21.39 16.89
C ALA A 162 -23.52 21.64 15.65
N LEU A 163 -22.19 21.67 15.80
CA LEU A 163 -21.26 21.76 14.68
C LEU A 163 -21.27 20.50 13.80
N LEU A 164 -21.43 19.30 14.38
CA LEU A 164 -21.68 18.07 13.62
C LEU A 164 -22.99 18.15 12.82
N VAL A 165 -24.06 18.71 13.39
CA VAL A 165 -25.32 18.94 12.67
C VAL A 165 -25.11 19.91 11.50
N VAL A 166 -24.36 20.99 11.70
CA VAL A 166 -24.00 21.94 10.62
C VAL A 166 -23.21 21.22 9.52
N LEU A 167 -22.22 20.38 9.89
CA LEU A 167 -21.46 19.56 8.96
C LEU A 167 -22.39 18.68 8.10
N VAL A 168 -23.33 17.95 8.73
CA VAL A 168 -24.27 17.07 8.05
C VAL A 168 -25.13 17.83 7.05
N LEU A 169 -25.75 18.92 7.49
CA LEU A 169 -26.62 19.73 6.65
C LEU A 169 -25.85 20.37 5.47
N ALA A 170 -24.66 20.89 5.75
CA ALA A 170 -23.80 21.48 4.73
C ALA A 170 -23.33 20.44 3.71
N HIS A 171 -22.96 19.24 4.15
CA HIS A 171 -22.48 18.18 3.28
C HIS A 171 -23.57 17.66 2.34
N ILE A 172 -24.78 17.42 2.87
CA ILE A 172 -25.96 17.05 2.07
C ILE A 172 -26.25 18.12 1.02
N ALA A 173 -26.26 19.40 1.44
CA ALA A 173 -26.51 20.51 0.54
C ALA A 173 -25.40 20.70 -0.51
N SER A 174 -24.16 20.29 -0.21
CA SER A 174 -23.02 20.34 -1.13
C SER A 174 -23.01 19.20 -2.15
N THR A 175 -23.83 18.16 -1.97
CA THR A 175 -23.85 16.96 -2.82
C THR A 175 -25.24 16.70 -3.43
N PRO A 176 -25.73 17.57 -4.34
CA PRO A 176 -27.07 17.42 -4.92
C PRO A 176 -27.29 16.04 -5.55
N GLY A 177 -28.41 15.40 -5.20
CA GLY A 177 -28.76 14.05 -5.68
C GLY A 177 -27.98 12.91 -5.00
N ARG A 178 -27.03 13.21 -4.11
CA ARG A 178 -26.14 12.27 -3.43
C ARG A 178 -26.12 12.43 -1.91
N GLY A 179 -27.19 12.99 -1.33
CA GLY A 179 -27.26 13.26 0.11
C GLY A 179 -27.01 12.04 1.01
N TRP A 180 -27.28 10.82 0.53
CA TRP A 180 -27.01 9.57 1.23
C TRP A 180 -25.52 9.29 1.49
N ASP A 181 -24.61 9.90 0.72
CA ASP A 181 -23.15 9.79 0.93
C ASP A 181 -22.75 10.32 2.31
N THR A 182 -23.56 11.22 2.89
CA THR A 182 -23.35 11.76 4.25
C THR A 182 -23.41 10.69 5.33
N LEU A 183 -24.08 9.54 5.09
CA LEU A 183 -24.05 8.41 6.01
C LEU A 183 -22.64 7.86 6.21
N MET A 184 -21.76 7.97 5.22
CA MET A 184 -20.35 7.56 5.36
C MET A 184 -19.57 8.50 6.29
N ILE A 185 -20.09 9.69 6.58
CA ILE A 185 -19.49 10.58 7.58
C ILE A 185 -20.01 10.21 8.96
N VAL A 186 -21.35 10.25 9.12
CA VAL A 186 -21.97 10.15 10.45
C VAL A 186 -21.97 8.74 11.02
N ALA A 187 -22.00 7.69 10.18
CA ALA A 187 -21.89 6.31 10.63
C ALA A 187 -20.45 5.86 10.86
N SER A 188 -19.47 6.75 10.69
CA SER A 188 -18.06 6.42 10.89
C SER A 188 -17.76 6.17 12.37
N PRO A 189 -17.11 5.04 12.71
CA PRO A 189 -16.61 4.82 14.07
C PRO A 189 -15.73 5.96 14.56
N SER A 190 -15.04 6.67 13.66
CA SER A 190 -14.23 7.84 14.01
C SER A 190 -15.03 8.95 14.71
N ILE A 191 -16.34 9.11 14.44
CA ILE A 191 -17.17 10.08 15.18
C ILE A 191 -17.26 9.70 16.67
N ILE A 192 -17.40 8.40 16.96
CA ILE A 192 -17.42 7.86 18.32
C ILE A 192 -16.03 8.01 18.97
N LEU A 193 -14.99 7.67 18.22
CA LEU A 193 -13.64 7.55 18.75
C LEU A 193 -12.93 8.91 18.94
N THR A 194 -13.26 9.92 18.14
CA THR A 194 -12.48 11.17 18.09
C THR A 194 -13.30 12.45 18.20
N GLY A 195 -14.64 12.38 18.14
CA GLY A 195 -15.51 13.56 18.11
C GLY A 195 -15.41 14.49 19.32
N LEU A 196 -14.95 13.97 20.47
CA LEU A 196 -14.75 14.72 21.71
C LEU A 196 -13.30 14.74 22.19
N ILE A 197 -12.32 14.40 21.35
CA ILE A 197 -10.90 14.54 21.71
C ILE A 197 -10.56 16.03 21.86
N ASN A 198 -10.97 16.87 20.89
CA ASN A 198 -10.71 18.31 20.90
C ASN A 198 -11.75 19.07 20.06
N TRP A 199 -11.47 20.35 19.76
CA TRP A 199 -12.37 21.26 19.03
C TRP A 199 -12.35 21.15 17.50
N ASP A 200 -11.77 20.09 16.93
CA ASP A 200 -11.59 19.97 15.47
C ASP A 200 -12.93 19.90 14.68
N MET A 201 -14.08 19.68 15.33
CA MET A 201 -15.38 19.76 14.65
C MET A 201 -15.70 21.18 14.13
N LEU A 202 -15.18 22.23 14.79
CA LEU A 202 -15.34 23.63 14.37
C LEU A 202 -14.75 23.90 12.97
N PRO A 203 -13.45 23.69 12.72
CA PRO A 203 -12.86 23.87 11.38
C PRO A 203 -13.49 22.91 10.35
N VAL A 204 -13.89 21.70 10.74
CA VAL A 204 -14.56 20.74 9.83
C VAL A 204 -15.91 21.27 9.34
N ALA A 205 -16.73 21.81 10.24
CA ALA A 205 -18.00 22.43 9.90
C ALA A 205 -17.80 23.66 8.99
N LEU A 206 -16.85 24.54 9.33
CA LEU A 206 -16.50 25.73 8.53
C LEU A 206 -15.98 25.35 7.14
N THR A 207 -15.09 24.36 7.03
CA THR A 207 -14.58 23.86 5.76
C THR A 207 -15.73 23.36 4.87
N THR A 208 -16.66 22.61 5.44
CA THR A 208 -17.79 22.05 4.68
C THR A 208 -18.79 23.14 4.25
N LEU A 209 -19.00 24.18 5.07
CA LEU A 209 -19.72 25.38 4.65
C LEU A 209 -19.00 26.11 3.51
N GLY A 210 -17.67 26.17 3.54
CA GLY A 210 -16.86 26.69 2.43
C GLY A 210 -17.13 25.95 1.11
N LEU A 211 -17.15 24.61 1.16
CA LEU A 211 -17.52 23.77 0.01
C LEU A 211 -18.95 24.02 -0.45
N LEU A 212 -19.90 24.16 0.49
CA LEU A 212 -21.30 24.49 0.16
C LEU A 212 -21.42 25.80 -0.58
N PHE A 213 -20.75 26.86 -0.10
CA PHE A 213 -20.80 28.16 -0.76
C PHE A 213 -20.11 28.13 -2.13
N TRP A 214 -19.02 27.38 -2.25
CA TRP A 214 -18.37 27.15 -3.54
C TRP A 214 -19.32 26.46 -4.52
N GLN A 215 -19.94 25.36 -4.09
CA GLN A 215 -20.94 24.60 -4.85
C GLN A 215 -22.13 25.48 -5.28
N ARG A 216 -22.56 26.40 -4.42
CA ARG A 216 -23.61 27.39 -4.70
C ARG A 216 -23.15 28.58 -5.53
N LYS A 217 -21.94 28.53 -6.11
CA LYS A 217 -21.35 29.58 -6.95
C LYS A 217 -21.19 30.93 -6.21
N LYS A 218 -20.95 30.88 -4.90
CA LYS A 218 -20.69 32.04 -4.03
C LYS A 218 -19.23 32.06 -3.56
N PRO A 219 -18.26 32.35 -4.44
CA PRO A 219 -16.82 32.24 -4.13
C PRO A 219 -16.36 33.13 -2.96
N GLY A 220 -16.95 34.31 -2.77
CA GLY A 220 -16.61 35.17 -1.64
C GLY A 220 -16.92 34.53 -0.28
N TRP A 221 -18.14 34.03 -0.10
CA TRP A 221 -18.53 33.31 1.12
C TRP A 221 -17.78 31.98 1.30
N ALA A 222 -17.43 31.31 0.20
CA ALA A 222 -16.53 30.15 0.26
C ALA A 222 -15.17 30.55 0.85
N GLY A 223 -14.61 31.68 0.39
CA GLY A 223 -13.39 32.28 0.92
C GLY A 223 -13.49 32.57 2.41
N VAL A 224 -14.53 33.29 2.85
CA VAL A 224 -14.75 33.61 4.27
C VAL A 224 -14.72 32.36 5.15
N MET A 225 -15.51 31.33 4.80
CA MET A 225 -15.60 30.11 5.60
C MET A 225 -14.28 29.34 5.63
N LEU A 226 -13.56 29.25 4.51
CA LEU A 226 -12.25 28.61 4.46
C LEU A 226 -11.18 29.40 5.25
N GLY A 227 -11.24 30.73 5.23
CA GLY A 227 -10.33 31.61 5.99
C GLY A 227 -10.55 31.50 7.50
N LEU A 228 -11.80 31.51 7.94
CA LEU A 228 -12.17 31.21 9.33
C LEU A 228 -11.76 29.80 9.71
N SER A 229 -11.97 28.81 8.83
CA SER A 229 -11.51 27.45 9.08
C SER A 229 -10.00 27.38 9.27
N MET A 230 -9.20 28.10 8.47
CA MET A 230 -7.74 28.18 8.66
C MET A 230 -7.38 28.85 9.98
N ALA A 231 -8.12 29.88 10.38
CA ALA A 231 -7.94 30.56 11.66
C ALA A 231 -8.29 29.68 12.87
N ALA A 232 -9.05 28.60 12.67
CA ALA A 232 -9.29 27.56 13.68
C ALA A 232 -8.31 26.37 13.56
N LYS A 233 -7.92 25.98 12.34
CA LYS A 233 -6.96 24.91 12.05
C LYS A 233 -6.36 25.04 10.66
N LEU A 234 -5.03 24.91 10.56
CA LEU A 234 -4.25 25.23 9.35
C LEU A 234 -4.71 24.53 8.05
N TYR A 235 -5.25 23.31 8.13
CA TYR A 235 -5.41 22.43 6.96
C TYR A 235 -6.29 22.99 5.83
N ALA A 236 -7.26 23.86 6.15
CA ALA A 236 -8.20 24.40 5.17
C ALA A 236 -7.50 25.23 4.08
N GLY A 237 -6.36 25.86 4.41
CA GLY A 237 -5.54 26.61 3.46
C GLY A 237 -4.98 25.72 2.34
N PHE A 238 -4.67 24.44 2.61
CA PHE A 238 -4.15 23.52 1.60
C PHE A 238 -5.13 23.24 0.47
N LEU A 239 -6.43 23.46 0.68
CA LEU A 239 -7.45 23.29 -0.35
C LEU A 239 -7.36 24.34 -1.47
N LEU A 240 -6.74 25.50 -1.20
CA LEU A 240 -6.59 26.57 -2.18
C LEU A 240 -5.65 26.19 -3.34
N GLY A 241 -4.62 25.37 -3.08
CA GLY A 241 -3.66 24.94 -4.10
C GLY A 241 -4.32 24.12 -5.22
N PRO A 242 -4.99 23.01 -4.92
CA PRO A 242 -5.76 22.28 -5.93
C PRO A 242 -6.87 23.10 -6.57
N LEU A 243 -7.55 23.96 -5.79
CA LEU A 243 -8.61 24.84 -6.33
C LEU A 243 -8.05 25.82 -7.38
N LEU A 244 -6.88 26.40 -7.11
CA LEU A 244 -6.14 27.24 -8.05
C LEU A 244 -5.89 26.49 -9.37
N LEU A 245 -5.39 25.26 -9.29
CA LEU A 245 -5.08 24.44 -10.47
C LEU A 245 -6.34 24.06 -11.28
N LEU A 246 -7.47 23.82 -10.62
CA LEU A 246 -8.74 23.60 -11.30
C LEU A 246 -9.26 24.89 -11.98
N CYS A 247 -9.09 26.04 -11.33
CA CYS A 247 -9.47 27.35 -11.90
C CYS A 247 -8.56 27.78 -13.06
N LEU A 248 -7.26 27.49 -12.97
CA LEU A 248 -6.26 27.57 -14.04
C LEU A 248 -6.74 26.81 -15.29
N ARG A 249 -7.17 25.57 -15.08
CA ARG A 249 -7.64 24.69 -16.15
C ARG A 249 -8.83 25.26 -16.90
N THR A 250 -9.76 25.93 -16.22
CA THR A 250 -11.01 26.41 -16.83
C THR A 250 -11.12 27.92 -16.97
N GLY A 251 -10.03 28.66 -16.73
CA GLY A 251 -9.99 30.12 -16.83
C GLY A 251 -10.85 30.85 -15.79
N LYS A 252 -11.23 30.20 -14.69
CA LYS A 252 -12.10 30.74 -13.62
C LYS A 252 -11.30 31.51 -12.57
N TRP A 253 -10.42 32.37 -13.05
CA TRP A 253 -9.43 33.08 -12.25
C TRP A 253 -10.05 34.12 -11.33
N ARG A 254 -11.10 34.81 -11.80
CA ARG A 254 -11.81 35.83 -11.01
C ARG A 254 -12.49 35.21 -9.80
N GLU A 255 -13.05 34.01 -9.95
CA GLU A 255 -13.71 33.26 -8.90
C GLU A 255 -12.70 32.73 -7.87
N PHE A 256 -11.54 32.25 -8.33
CA PHE A 256 -10.43 31.91 -7.43
C PHE A 256 -9.95 33.15 -6.65
N LEU A 257 -9.66 34.26 -7.33
CA LEU A 257 -9.19 35.49 -6.69
C LEU A 257 -10.20 36.04 -5.68
N ARG A 258 -11.50 36.02 -5.99
CA ARG A 258 -12.56 36.38 -5.03
C ARG A 258 -12.53 35.48 -3.80
N THR A 259 -12.34 34.18 -3.98
CA THR A 259 -12.22 33.23 -2.86
C THR A 259 -10.98 33.53 -2.03
N LEU A 260 -9.83 33.75 -2.67
CA LEU A 260 -8.56 34.05 -2.01
C LEU A 260 -8.61 35.38 -1.23
N ILE A 261 -9.18 36.44 -1.81
CA ILE A 261 -9.29 37.75 -1.15
C ILE A 261 -10.15 37.62 0.12
N TRP A 262 -11.34 37.03 0.00
CA TRP A 262 -12.22 36.88 1.16
C TRP A 262 -11.70 35.87 2.19
N PHE A 263 -10.93 34.88 1.74
CA PHE A 263 -10.18 33.98 2.62
C PHE A 263 -9.15 34.76 3.45
N LEU A 264 -8.33 35.59 2.81
CA LEU A 264 -7.32 36.40 3.49
C LEU A 264 -7.97 37.42 4.43
N ILE A 265 -9.04 38.10 4.00
CA ILE A 265 -9.79 39.05 4.85
C ILE A 265 -10.32 38.35 6.11
N ALA A 266 -10.94 37.17 5.97
CA ALA A 266 -11.49 36.45 7.12
C ALA A 266 -10.40 35.90 8.05
N TRP A 267 -9.31 35.36 7.47
CA TRP A 267 -8.19 34.85 8.25
C TRP A 267 -7.46 35.98 9.00
N VAL A 268 -7.15 37.09 8.32
CA VAL A 268 -6.56 38.27 8.95
C VAL A 268 -7.54 38.83 9.99
N GLY A 269 -8.81 39.01 9.66
CA GLY A 269 -9.80 39.54 10.60
C GLY A 269 -9.91 38.73 11.90
N ALA A 270 -9.79 37.41 11.82
CA ALA A 270 -9.80 36.54 13.00
C ALA A 270 -8.49 36.62 13.82
N ASN A 271 -7.34 36.82 13.17
CA ASN A 271 -6.03 36.84 13.85
C ASN A 271 -5.62 38.25 14.31
N LEU A 272 -6.05 39.29 13.59
CA LEU A 272 -5.56 40.67 13.72
C LEU A 272 -5.67 41.24 15.14
N PRO A 273 -6.77 41.03 15.90
CA PRO A 273 -6.86 41.53 17.27
C PRO A 273 -5.74 40.99 18.17
N VAL A 274 -5.41 39.70 18.05
CA VAL A 274 -4.35 39.06 18.83
C VAL A 274 -2.97 39.41 18.28
N MET A 275 -2.81 39.52 16.96
CA MET A 275 -1.55 39.97 16.36
C MET A 275 -1.12 41.37 16.82
N ILE A 276 -2.10 42.25 17.10
CA ILE A 276 -1.84 43.61 17.58
C ILE A 276 -1.76 43.65 19.11
N GLY A 277 -2.71 43.02 19.81
CA GLY A 277 -2.82 43.13 21.27
C GLY A 277 -1.92 42.16 22.05
N ALA A 278 -1.50 41.05 21.44
CA ALA A 278 -0.74 39.97 22.06
C ALA A 278 0.17 39.24 21.02
N PRO A 279 1.12 39.96 20.39
CA PRO A 279 1.93 39.43 19.28
C PRO A 279 2.78 38.21 19.67
N GLU A 280 3.31 38.18 20.89
CA GLU A 280 4.12 37.05 21.38
C GLU A 280 3.26 35.79 21.54
N GLN A 281 2.06 35.92 22.10
CA GLN A 281 1.11 34.83 22.27
C GLN A 281 0.55 34.35 20.93
N TRP A 282 0.38 35.25 19.95
CA TRP A 282 0.07 34.86 18.58
C TRP A 282 1.22 34.03 17.95
N MET A 283 2.47 34.43 18.17
CA MET A 283 3.64 33.71 17.65
C MET A 283 3.82 32.34 18.31
N ALA A 284 3.39 32.18 19.56
CA ALA A 284 3.51 30.92 20.31
C ALA A 284 2.93 29.71 19.57
N PHE A 285 1.81 29.87 18.85
CA PHE A 285 1.25 28.80 18.00
C PHE A 285 2.24 28.33 16.92
N TRP A 286 2.91 29.27 16.24
CA TRP A 286 3.84 28.98 15.16
C TRP A 286 5.13 28.35 15.69
N THR A 287 5.68 28.91 16.76
CA THR A 287 6.88 28.38 17.44
C THR A 287 6.62 26.97 17.97
N PHE A 288 5.50 26.75 18.65
CA PHE A 288 5.11 25.43 19.14
C PHE A 288 5.05 24.40 18.02
N ASN A 289 4.44 24.74 16.89
CA ASN A 289 4.40 23.82 15.74
C ASN A 289 5.78 23.62 15.09
N SER A 290 6.67 24.62 15.10
CA SER A 290 8.05 24.48 14.63
C SER A 290 8.86 23.53 15.50
N ASP A 291 8.73 23.63 16.82
CA ASP A 291 9.59 22.92 17.78
C ASP A 291 9.12 21.50 18.08
N ARG A 292 7.87 21.15 17.71
CA ARG A 292 7.33 19.80 17.89
C ARG A 292 8.17 18.73 17.17
N ALA A 293 8.48 17.66 17.89
CA ALA A 293 8.98 16.41 17.31
C ALA A 293 7.87 15.65 16.54
N GLY A 294 8.21 14.46 16.02
CA GLY A 294 7.23 13.55 15.43
C GLY A 294 6.15 13.16 16.44
N ASP A 295 4.89 13.45 16.12
CA ASP A 295 3.73 13.18 16.96
C ASP A 295 3.25 11.73 16.82
N PHE A 296 2.50 11.29 17.84
CA PHE A 296 1.95 9.96 18.07
C PHE A 296 1.22 9.25 16.92
N GLY A 297 0.84 9.91 15.83
CA GLY A 297 0.25 9.22 14.66
C GLY A 297 1.02 9.37 13.37
N SER A 298 2.18 10.03 13.44
CA SER A 298 3.07 10.19 12.31
C SER A 298 4.02 8.99 12.21
N ILE A 299 4.42 8.63 10.99
CA ILE A 299 5.45 7.60 10.78
C ILE A 299 6.77 7.97 11.46
N TRP A 300 7.03 9.27 11.59
CA TRP A 300 8.22 9.84 12.20
C TRP A 300 8.36 9.47 13.67
N TYR A 301 7.24 9.32 14.38
CA TYR A 301 7.26 8.89 15.78
C TYR A 301 7.75 7.45 15.94
N LEU A 302 7.52 6.57 14.96
CA LEU A 302 8.08 5.20 15.00
C LEU A 302 9.60 5.21 14.91
N PHE A 303 10.19 6.16 14.18
CA PHE A 303 11.65 6.34 14.14
C PHE A 303 12.21 6.82 15.47
N VAL A 304 11.48 7.70 16.18
CA VAL A 304 11.82 8.11 17.55
C VAL A 304 11.78 6.92 18.51
N LEU A 305 10.69 6.15 18.48
CA LEU A 305 10.54 4.94 19.31
C LEU A 305 11.57 3.85 18.97
N GLY A 306 12.08 3.84 17.74
CA GLY A 306 13.14 2.96 17.28
C GLY A 306 14.55 3.50 17.53
N GLU A 307 14.71 4.51 18.39
CA GLU A 307 15.99 5.15 18.75
C GLU A 307 16.79 5.70 17.55
N ASN A 308 16.10 6.02 16.45
CA ASN A 308 16.69 6.54 15.22
C ASN A 308 15.93 7.77 14.72
N PRO A 309 15.81 8.86 15.52
CA PRO A 309 15.06 10.04 15.12
C PRO A 309 15.65 10.67 13.85
N VAL A 310 14.76 11.14 12.96
CA VAL A 310 15.16 11.82 11.73
C VAL A 310 15.68 13.22 12.05
N VAL A 311 16.92 13.49 11.65
CA VAL A 311 17.54 14.83 11.74
C VAL A 311 16.80 15.80 10.82
N ASP A 312 16.57 17.03 11.29
CA ASP A 312 15.86 18.09 10.56
C ASP A 312 14.48 17.69 10.04
N LEU A 313 13.67 17.06 10.90
CA LEU A 313 12.35 16.55 10.54
C LEU A 313 11.45 17.60 9.87
N ASN A 314 11.52 18.87 10.26
CA ASN A 314 10.78 19.96 9.61
C ASN A 314 11.08 20.07 8.11
N LEU A 315 12.36 20.02 7.74
CA LEU A 315 12.79 20.09 6.36
C LEU A 315 12.29 18.85 5.62
N VAL A 316 12.54 17.66 6.17
CA VAL A 316 12.16 16.38 5.55
C VAL A 316 10.65 16.27 5.32
N SER A 317 9.82 16.54 6.34
CA SER A 317 8.37 16.46 6.23
C SER A 317 7.81 17.47 5.24
N THR A 318 8.38 18.69 5.23
CA THR A 318 7.98 19.76 4.30
C THR A 318 8.36 19.40 2.87
N THR A 319 9.58 18.88 2.63
CA THR A 319 10.02 18.44 1.31
C THR A 319 9.12 17.34 0.76
N PHE A 320 8.80 16.31 1.55
CA PHE A 320 7.87 15.26 1.11
C PHE A 320 6.48 15.80 0.83
N PHE A 321 5.96 16.72 1.64
CA PHE A 321 4.68 17.36 1.38
C PHE A 321 4.69 18.15 0.06
N LEU A 322 5.75 18.92 -0.21
CA LEU A 322 5.91 19.69 -1.44
C LEU A 322 6.03 18.77 -2.68
N ILE A 323 6.73 17.64 -2.56
CA ILE A 323 6.77 16.61 -3.60
C ILE A 323 5.36 16.05 -3.84
N GLY A 324 4.61 15.76 -2.77
CA GLY A 324 3.21 15.33 -2.86
C GLY A 324 2.31 16.36 -3.55
N CYS A 325 2.47 17.64 -3.23
CA CYS A 325 1.76 18.75 -3.87
C CYS A 325 2.12 18.89 -5.36
N ALA A 326 3.40 18.76 -5.70
CA ALA A 326 3.87 18.78 -7.08
C ALA A 326 3.31 17.59 -7.88
N ALA A 327 3.34 16.38 -7.31
CA ALA A 327 2.76 15.19 -7.92
C ALA A 327 1.25 15.32 -8.12
N LEU A 328 0.53 15.87 -7.13
CA LEU A 328 -0.89 16.20 -7.25
C LEU A 328 -1.12 17.27 -8.31
N GLY A 329 -0.25 18.27 -8.40
CA GLY A 329 -0.33 19.31 -9.43
C GLY A 329 -0.20 18.74 -10.84
N VAL A 330 0.81 17.89 -11.07
CA VAL A 330 0.98 17.14 -12.32
C VAL A 330 -0.25 16.28 -12.60
N LEU A 331 -0.77 15.56 -11.61
CA LEU A 331 -1.98 14.76 -11.75
C LEU A 331 -3.18 15.61 -12.17
N ILE A 332 -3.40 16.77 -11.53
CA ILE A 332 -4.51 17.68 -11.85
C ILE A 332 -4.38 18.22 -13.27
N LEU A 333 -3.20 18.64 -13.69
CA LEU A 333 -2.98 19.25 -14.98
C LEU A 333 -3.03 18.22 -16.13
N LEU A 334 -2.53 17.00 -15.91
CA LEU A 334 -2.46 15.95 -16.93
C LEU A 334 -3.65 14.99 -16.93
N ALA A 335 -4.54 15.05 -15.94
CA ALA A 335 -5.71 14.18 -15.89
C ALA A 335 -6.55 14.30 -17.18
N PRO A 336 -7.00 13.16 -17.78
CA PRO A 336 -7.75 13.17 -19.04
C PRO A 336 -9.03 14.00 -18.98
N GLN A 337 -9.69 13.96 -17.83
CA GLN A 337 -10.78 14.85 -17.48
C GLN A 337 -10.39 15.56 -16.19
N ARG A 338 -10.73 16.84 -16.08
CA ARG A 338 -10.46 17.64 -14.89
C ARG A 338 -10.90 16.87 -13.62
N PRO A 339 -10.06 16.72 -12.58
CA PRO A 339 -10.47 16.01 -11.37
C PRO A 339 -11.57 16.76 -10.61
N ARG A 340 -12.37 16.03 -9.82
CA ARG A 340 -13.42 16.64 -8.97
C ARG A 340 -12.81 17.27 -7.72
N ILE A 341 -13.43 18.34 -7.19
CA ILE A 341 -12.95 19.05 -5.98
C ILE A 341 -12.77 18.07 -4.82
N GLY A 342 -13.77 17.23 -4.55
CA GLY A 342 -13.70 16.25 -3.46
C GLY A 342 -12.49 15.30 -3.58
N GLN A 343 -12.11 14.90 -4.81
CA GLN A 343 -10.95 14.03 -5.04
C GLN A 343 -9.63 14.75 -4.72
N VAL A 344 -9.45 15.96 -5.25
CA VAL A 344 -8.18 16.68 -5.08
C VAL A 344 -8.01 17.24 -3.67
N SER A 345 -9.12 17.61 -3.01
CA SER A 345 -9.13 18.00 -1.61
C SER A 345 -8.77 16.82 -0.70
N PHE A 346 -9.31 15.62 -0.95
CA PHE A 346 -8.90 14.41 -0.24
C PHE A 346 -7.39 14.14 -0.43
N LEU A 347 -6.90 14.19 -1.68
CA LEU A 347 -5.51 13.89 -1.98
C LEU A 347 -4.52 14.88 -1.37
N VAL A 348 -4.80 16.18 -1.35
CA VAL A 348 -3.89 17.16 -0.73
C VAL A 348 -3.83 17.00 0.78
N LEU A 349 -4.97 16.68 1.42
CA LEU A 349 -5.00 16.41 2.86
C LEU A 349 -4.28 15.10 3.19
N MET A 350 -4.44 14.05 2.39
CA MET A 350 -3.67 12.82 2.56
C MET A 350 -2.17 13.03 2.33
N ALA A 351 -1.79 13.82 1.33
CA ALA A 351 -0.40 14.18 1.12
C ALA A 351 0.17 14.88 2.34
N PHE A 352 -0.56 15.84 2.92
CA PHE A 352 -0.17 16.50 4.17
C PHE A 352 -0.07 15.50 5.33
N LEU A 353 -1.13 14.76 5.62
CA LEU A 353 -1.21 13.90 6.81
C LEU A 353 -0.20 12.74 6.79
N LEU A 354 0.06 12.15 5.62
CA LEU A 354 1.02 11.05 5.47
C LEU A 354 2.48 11.50 5.58
N THR A 355 2.78 12.77 5.30
CA THR A 355 4.17 13.29 5.32
C THR A 355 4.45 14.20 6.50
N ASN A 356 3.42 14.79 7.13
CA ASN A 356 3.59 15.75 8.21
C ASN A 356 4.13 15.09 9.48
N LYS A 357 4.88 15.87 10.27
CA LYS A 357 5.37 15.44 11.58
C LYS A 357 4.26 15.29 12.63
N VAL A 358 3.10 15.91 12.42
CA VAL A 358 1.93 15.80 13.32
C VAL A 358 0.76 15.13 12.61
N TYR A 359 0.30 13.99 13.14
CA TYR A 359 -0.90 13.33 12.64
C TYR A 359 -1.73 12.68 13.77
N SER A 360 -2.38 13.53 14.57
CA SER A 360 -3.18 13.09 15.70
C SER A 360 -4.49 12.36 15.28
N PRO A 361 -5.09 11.51 16.13
CA PRO A 361 -6.28 10.71 15.83
C PRO A 361 -7.46 11.49 15.21
N GLN A 362 -7.78 12.65 15.76
CA GLN A 362 -8.90 13.49 15.38
C GLN A 362 -8.79 14.11 13.98
N TYR A 363 -7.59 14.14 13.38
CA TYR A 363 -7.39 14.67 12.03
C TYR A 363 -8.16 13.87 10.97
N VAL A 364 -8.57 12.64 11.31
CA VAL A 364 -9.51 11.84 10.50
C VAL A 364 -10.81 12.59 10.20
N LEU A 365 -11.29 13.43 11.14
CA LEU A 365 -12.52 14.22 10.98
C LEU A 365 -12.43 15.21 9.81
N TRP A 366 -11.21 15.68 9.50
CA TRP A 366 -10.97 16.59 8.36
C TRP A 366 -11.19 15.89 7.03
N VAL A 367 -10.92 14.59 7.00
CA VAL A 367 -10.84 13.78 5.78
C VAL A 367 -12.18 13.12 5.47
N LEU A 368 -12.99 12.78 6.47
CA LEU A 368 -14.27 12.09 6.30
C LEU A 368 -15.21 12.76 5.28
N PRO A 369 -15.41 14.10 5.26
CA PRO A 369 -16.26 14.73 4.26
C PRO A 369 -15.74 14.53 2.84
N PHE A 370 -14.42 14.66 2.65
CA PHE A 370 -13.81 14.48 1.34
C PHE A 370 -13.78 13.02 0.89
N LEU A 371 -13.62 12.07 1.82
CA LEU A 371 -13.71 10.63 1.53
C LEU A 371 -15.08 10.26 0.97
N ALA A 372 -16.16 10.77 1.59
CA ALA A 372 -17.53 10.59 1.12
C ALA A 372 -17.74 11.23 -0.27
N MET A 373 -17.19 12.42 -0.51
CA MET A 373 -17.31 13.11 -1.81
C MET A 373 -16.51 12.43 -2.94
N CYS A 374 -15.28 11.97 -2.65
CA CYS A 374 -14.35 11.47 -3.66
C CYS A 374 -14.66 10.03 -4.07
N ARG A 375 -14.98 9.16 -3.10
CA ARG A 375 -15.14 7.72 -3.31
C ARG A 375 -16.32 7.18 -2.49
N PRO A 376 -17.57 7.39 -2.94
CA PRO A 376 -18.78 6.92 -2.26
C PRO A 376 -18.97 5.39 -2.42
N LYS A 377 -18.03 4.61 -1.88
CA LYS A 377 -18.01 3.15 -1.91
C LYS A 377 -17.74 2.59 -0.52
N TRP A 378 -18.70 1.84 0.03
CA TRP A 378 -18.65 1.38 1.41
C TRP A 378 -17.46 0.47 1.69
N ARG A 379 -17.06 -0.37 0.72
CA ARG A 379 -15.88 -1.22 0.87
C ARG A 379 -14.60 -0.40 1.13
N ASP A 380 -14.35 0.61 0.30
CA ASP A 380 -13.11 1.39 0.38
C ASP A 380 -13.13 2.27 1.65
N TRP A 381 -14.32 2.74 2.05
CA TRP A 381 -14.56 3.43 3.31
C TRP A 381 -14.36 2.55 4.55
N LEU A 382 -14.81 1.29 4.54
CA LEU A 382 -14.60 0.35 5.64
C LEU A 382 -13.11 0.03 5.82
N ILE A 383 -12.37 -0.19 4.72
CA ILE A 383 -10.93 -0.41 4.77
C ILE A 383 -10.23 0.77 5.46
N PHE A 384 -10.61 2.00 5.11
CA PHE A 384 -10.11 3.21 5.75
C PHE A 384 -10.49 3.25 7.24
N GLY A 385 -11.77 3.09 7.55
CA GLY A 385 -12.31 3.19 8.92
C GLY A 385 -11.74 2.14 9.88
N VAL A 386 -11.49 0.91 9.43
CA VAL A 386 -10.84 -0.13 10.24
C VAL A 386 -9.40 0.25 10.59
N GLY A 387 -8.65 0.77 9.62
CA GLY A 387 -7.28 1.24 9.87
C GLY A 387 -7.24 2.37 10.89
N GLU A 388 -8.16 3.35 10.78
CA GLU A 388 -8.30 4.42 11.76
C GLU A 388 -8.70 3.90 13.14
N ALA A 389 -9.72 3.04 13.24
CA ALA A 389 -10.21 2.54 14.51
C ALA A 389 -9.13 1.73 15.27
N LEU A 390 -8.42 0.85 14.57
CA LEU A 390 -7.31 0.08 15.15
C LEU A 390 -6.19 0.99 15.64
N TYR A 391 -5.85 2.03 14.88
CA TYR A 391 -4.87 3.01 15.31
C TYR A 391 -5.32 3.78 16.56
N VAL A 392 -6.56 4.27 16.62
CA VAL A 392 -7.04 5.01 17.80
C VAL A 392 -7.03 4.14 19.04
N MET A 393 -7.44 2.87 18.94
CA MET A 393 -7.36 1.94 20.06
C MET A 393 -5.90 1.70 20.49
N ALA A 394 -5.00 1.55 19.54
CA ALA A 394 -3.59 1.28 19.81
C ALA A 394 -2.86 2.49 20.43
N ILE A 395 -3.14 3.73 20.02
CA ILE A 395 -2.43 4.88 20.58
C ILE A 395 -2.76 5.12 22.06
N TRP A 396 -4.02 4.94 22.48
CA TRP A 396 -4.36 5.05 23.90
C TRP A 396 -3.75 3.91 24.72
N GLY A 397 -3.62 2.72 24.12
CA GLY A 397 -2.89 1.62 24.76
C GLY A 397 -1.39 1.82 24.88
N HIS A 398 -0.81 2.46 23.87
CA HIS A 398 0.59 2.86 23.89
C HIS A 398 0.84 3.91 24.97
N LEU A 399 0.05 4.98 25.00
CA LEU A 399 0.19 6.06 26.00
C LEU A 399 -0.12 5.57 27.42
N GLY A 400 -1.09 4.67 27.57
CA GLY A 400 -1.41 4.00 28.84
C GLY A 400 -0.39 2.96 29.28
N GLN A 401 0.66 2.71 28.49
CA GLN A 401 1.77 1.77 28.76
C GLN A 401 1.34 0.29 28.92
N TYR A 402 0.10 -0.09 28.60
CA TYR A 402 -0.39 -1.46 28.75
C TYR A 402 -0.28 -2.31 27.46
N LEU A 403 0.20 -1.72 26.37
CA LEU A 403 0.64 -2.47 25.18
C LEU A 403 2.14 -2.80 25.20
N ASN A 404 2.89 -2.27 26.18
CA ASN A 404 4.32 -2.50 26.27
C ASN A 404 4.62 -3.96 26.62
N PRO A 405 5.63 -4.58 25.99
CA PRO A 405 6.05 -5.93 26.35
C PRO A 405 6.65 -5.97 27.76
N ALA A 406 6.34 -7.02 28.52
CA ALA A 406 6.83 -7.21 29.90
C ALA A 406 8.36 -7.28 30.01
N GLY A 407 9.05 -7.69 28.94
CA GLY A 407 10.52 -7.76 28.87
C GLY A 407 11.21 -6.47 28.43
N GLY A 408 10.46 -5.37 28.25
CA GLY A 408 10.97 -4.13 27.63
C GLY A 408 11.09 -4.23 26.10
N GLY A 409 11.30 -3.09 25.44
CA GLY A 409 11.38 -2.97 23.97
C GLY A 409 10.17 -2.27 23.34
N PRO A 410 10.16 -2.11 22.00
CA PRO A 410 9.18 -1.28 21.30
C PRO A 410 7.78 -1.89 21.33
N ASP A 411 6.76 -1.03 21.45
CA ASP A 411 5.35 -1.40 21.34
C ASP A 411 4.99 -1.77 19.90
N LYS A 412 5.22 -3.03 19.57
CA LYS A 412 5.01 -3.58 18.22
C LYS A 412 3.54 -3.53 17.78
N ILE A 413 2.58 -3.56 18.71
CA ILE A 413 1.15 -3.50 18.39
C ILE A 413 0.82 -2.10 17.88
N PHE A 414 1.27 -1.07 18.59
CA PHE A 414 1.11 0.32 18.17
C PHE A 414 1.82 0.62 16.84
N TRP A 415 3.03 0.08 16.64
CA TRP A 415 3.75 0.21 15.37
C TRP A 415 2.96 -0.42 14.21
N ALA A 416 2.48 -1.66 14.40
CA ALA A 416 1.70 -2.36 13.39
C ALA A 416 0.39 -1.63 13.06
N ALA A 417 -0.32 -1.12 14.08
CA ALA A 417 -1.54 -0.34 13.89
C ALA A 417 -1.28 0.97 13.12
N THR A 418 -0.18 1.66 13.42
CA THR A 418 0.22 2.90 12.72
C THR A 418 0.57 2.61 11.25
N ILE A 419 1.35 1.56 10.97
CA ILE A 419 1.67 1.16 9.59
C ILE A 419 0.41 0.73 8.84
N LEU A 420 -0.46 -0.07 9.47
CA LEU A 420 -1.72 -0.51 8.88
C LEU A 420 -2.62 0.67 8.51
N ARG A 421 -2.76 1.66 9.41
CA ARG A 421 -3.49 2.92 9.14
C ARG A 421 -2.96 3.62 7.89
N MET A 422 -1.64 3.74 7.74
CA MET A 422 -1.05 4.37 6.57
C MET A 422 -1.29 3.55 5.30
N LEU A 423 -1.20 2.22 5.37
CA LEU A 423 -1.46 1.34 4.22
C LEU A 423 -2.93 1.41 3.75
N THR A 424 -3.90 1.49 4.66
CA THR A 424 -5.32 1.63 4.28
C THR A 424 -5.61 3.00 3.67
N GLN A 425 -4.97 4.06 4.16
CA GLN A 425 -5.04 5.40 3.55
C GLN A 425 -4.41 5.43 2.15
N LEU A 426 -3.20 4.86 1.99
CA LEU A 426 -2.51 4.75 0.71
C LEU A 426 -3.30 3.92 -0.31
N TRP A 427 -4.01 2.89 0.13
CA TRP A 427 -4.94 2.14 -0.72
C TRP A 427 -6.03 3.06 -1.30
N VAL A 428 -6.68 3.87 -0.47
CA VAL A 428 -7.72 4.81 -0.92
C VAL A 428 -7.12 5.87 -1.84
N VAL A 429 -5.95 6.43 -1.51
CA VAL A 429 -5.21 7.36 -2.37
C VAL A 429 -4.96 6.75 -3.75
N GLY A 430 -4.45 5.52 -3.81
CA GLY A 430 -4.20 4.82 -5.08
C GLY A 430 -5.47 4.58 -5.90
N ILE A 431 -6.59 4.26 -5.24
CA ILE A 431 -7.90 4.12 -5.91
C ILE A 431 -8.42 5.46 -6.45
N VAL A 432 -8.29 6.55 -5.69
CA VAL A 432 -8.71 7.88 -6.13
C VAL A 432 -7.87 8.35 -7.33
N ILE A 433 -6.55 8.14 -7.29
CA ILE A 433 -5.66 8.45 -8.42
C ILE A 433 -6.05 7.63 -9.66
N ARG A 434 -6.37 6.35 -9.50
CA ARG A 434 -6.87 5.52 -10.60
C ARG A 434 -8.16 6.08 -11.19
N ASP A 435 -9.10 6.52 -10.36
CA ASP A 435 -10.38 7.08 -10.83
C ASP A 435 -10.16 8.41 -11.59
N ILE A 436 -9.21 9.23 -11.17
CA ILE A 436 -8.80 10.45 -11.89
C ILE A 436 -8.18 10.11 -13.26
N LEU A 437 -7.21 9.18 -13.28
CA LEU A 437 -6.51 8.80 -14.51
C LEU A 437 -7.37 7.97 -15.47
N GLN A 438 -8.37 7.27 -14.95
CA GLN A 438 -9.30 6.44 -15.71
C GLN A 438 -10.74 6.78 -15.31
N PRO A 439 -11.30 7.88 -15.86
CA PRO A 439 -12.62 8.40 -15.48
C PRO A 439 -13.77 7.38 -15.55
N ARG A 440 -13.64 6.31 -16.36
CA ARG A 440 -14.55 5.16 -16.41
C ARG A 440 -14.72 4.40 -15.08
N PHE A 441 -13.84 4.60 -14.11
CA PHE A 441 -13.92 3.99 -12.78
C PHE A 441 -14.43 4.97 -11.71
N ASP A 442 -14.61 6.23 -12.06
CA ASP A 442 -15.19 7.24 -11.19
C ASP A 442 -16.70 6.99 -11.05
N LEU A 443 -17.11 6.53 -9.87
CA LEU A 443 -18.50 6.14 -9.59
C LEU A 443 -19.49 7.30 -9.74
N VAL A 444 -19.04 8.51 -9.42
CA VAL A 444 -19.87 9.71 -9.46
C VAL A 444 -20.12 10.15 -10.89
N ARG A 445 -19.11 10.04 -11.75
CA ARG A 445 -19.20 10.44 -13.17
C ARG A 445 -19.97 9.45 -14.02
N ASN A 446 -19.76 8.15 -13.78
CA ASN A 446 -20.38 7.10 -14.59
C ASN A 446 -21.83 6.81 -14.21
N GLY A 447 -22.45 7.63 -13.35
CA GLY A 447 -23.88 7.58 -13.08
C GLY A 447 -24.35 6.16 -12.78
N SER A 448 -23.70 5.47 -11.83
CA SER A 448 -24.13 4.12 -11.41
C SER A 448 -25.45 4.14 -10.62
N LEU A 449 -26.40 4.99 -11.00
CA LEU A 449 -27.81 4.94 -10.64
C LEU A 449 -28.54 4.08 -11.69
N PRO A 450 -29.24 3.01 -11.31
CA PRO A 450 -30.04 2.23 -12.25
C PRO A 450 -31.13 3.11 -12.89
N GLY A 451 -31.10 3.23 -14.23
CA GLY A 451 -32.21 3.78 -15.02
C GLY A 451 -31.99 5.10 -15.74
N ASP A 452 -30.81 5.73 -15.62
CA ASP A 452 -30.49 6.93 -16.40
C ASP A 452 -29.11 6.79 -17.08
N ARG A 453 -29.12 6.34 -18.33
CA ARG A 453 -27.92 6.22 -19.19
C ARG A 453 -27.53 7.56 -19.85
N SER A 454 -28.18 8.68 -19.49
CA SER A 454 -28.22 9.87 -20.36
C SER A 454 -27.41 11.10 -19.95
N ALA A 455 -26.74 11.14 -18.79
CA ALA A 455 -25.90 12.30 -18.45
C ALA A 455 -24.61 11.94 -17.70
N TYR A 456 -23.48 12.12 -18.38
CA TYR A 456 -22.16 12.14 -17.76
C TYR A 456 -22.08 13.40 -16.87
N ILE A 457 -22.01 13.24 -15.55
CA ILE A 457 -21.94 14.37 -14.62
C ILE A 457 -20.46 14.74 -14.43
N ASP A 458 -20.11 16.01 -14.61
CA ASP A 458 -18.72 16.47 -14.54
C ASP A 458 -18.21 16.56 -13.09
N ASP A 459 -18.72 17.51 -12.30
CA ASP A 459 -18.46 17.60 -10.86
C ASP A 459 -19.64 18.29 -10.15
N PRO A 460 -20.59 17.54 -9.56
CA PRO A 460 -21.75 18.14 -8.89
C PRO A 460 -21.37 19.01 -7.66
N THR A 461 -20.15 18.87 -7.15
CA THR A 461 -19.58 19.67 -6.05
C THR A 461 -18.73 20.85 -6.55
N GLY A 462 -18.51 20.92 -7.87
CA GLY A 462 -17.57 21.82 -8.54
C GLY A 462 -18.00 23.29 -8.57
N GLY A 463 -19.27 23.60 -8.32
CA GLY A 463 -19.77 24.97 -8.28
C GLY A 463 -19.62 25.71 -9.61
N VAL A 464 -18.76 26.73 -9.65
CA VAL A 464 -18.43 27.45 -10.91
C VAL A 464 -17.59 26.62 -11.87
N LEU A 465 -16.99 25.54 -11.38
CA LEU A 465 -16.22 24.59 -12.17
C LEU A 465 -17.15 23.58 -12.84
N ASP A 466 -18.25 23.16 -12.22
CA ASP A 466 -19.13 22.12 -12.76
C ASP A 466 -19.60 22.43 -14.20
N GLY A 467 -19.27 21.54 -15.14
CA GLY A 467 -19.61 21.70 -16.56
C GLY A 467 -18.79 22.75 -17.32
N ALA A 468 -17.83 23.43 -16.67
CA ALA A 468 -16.94 24.36 -17.34
C ALA A 468 -15.90 23.62 -18.20
N ALA A 469 -15.74 24.05 -19.45
CA ALA A 469 -14.71 23.52 -20.34
C ALA A 469 -13.30 23.95 -19.90
N ASP A 470 -12.31 23.10 -20.20
CA ASP A 470 -10.91 23.49 -20.11
C ASP A 470 -10.60 24.61 -21.11
N THR A 471 -9.66 25.50 -20.78
CA THR A 471 -9.25 26.57 -21.69
C THR A 471 -8.57 26.01 -22.94
N PRO A 472 -8.54 26.76 -24.06
CA PRO A 472 -7.89 26.31 -25.31
C PRO A 472 -6.42 25.91 -25.13
N PHE A 473 -5.70 26.56 -24.23
CA PHE A 473 -4.32 26.19 -23.90
C PHE A 473 -4.24 24.77 -23.32
N TRP A 474 -5.08 24.47 -22.33
CA TRP A 474 -5.08 23.16 -21.68
C TRP A 474 -5.67 22.07 -22.55
N SER A 475 -6.69 22.37 -23.36
CA SER A 475 -7.18 21.43 -24.35
C SER A 475 -6.12 21.15 -25.42
N MET A 476 -5.29 22.12 -25.80
CA MET A 476 -4.12 21.92 -26.67
C MET A 476 -3.03 21.07 -25.98
N VAL A 477 -2.70 21.34 -24.71
CA VAL A 477 -1.73 20.53 -23.93
C VAL A 477 -2.23 19.10 -23.78
N GLN A 478 -3.52 18.91 -23.48
CA GLN A 478 -4.15 17.60 -23.43
C GLN A 478 -4.21 16.94 -24.79
N ARG A 479 -4.48 17.68 -25.87
CA ARG A 479 -4.51 17.11 -27.22
C ARG A 479 -3.12 16.71 -27.66
N ARG A 480 -2.09 17.55 -27.48
CA ARG A 480 -0.69 17.22 -27.76
C ARG A 480 -0.16 16.10 -26.87
N GLY A 481 -0.51 16.11 -25.59
CA GLY A 481 -0.21 15.04 -24.64
C GLY A 481 -0.93 13.76 -25.00
N SER A 482 -2.21 13.84 -25.37
CA SER A 482 -3.02 12.73 -25.85
C SER A 482 -2.63 12.29 -27.25
N GLU A 483 -2.05 13.12 -28.11
CA GLU A 483 -1.53 12.75 -29.44
C GLU A 483 -0.18 12.04 -29.24
N ALA A 484 0.68 12.58 -28.37
CA ALA A 484 1.88 11.92 -27.87
C ALA A 484 1.58 10.60 -27.13
N LEU A 485 0.42 10.48 -26.48
CA LEU A 485 -0.09 9.28 -25.78
C LEU A 485 -1.10 8.45 -26.62
N ALA A 486 -1.61 8.94 -27.75
CA ALA A 486 -2.55 8.23 -28.63
C ALA A 486 -1.77 7.46 -29.69
N GLY A 487 -0.61 7.98 -30.10
CA GLY A 487 0.46 7.15 -30.63
C GLY A 487 0.85 6.01 -29.68
N VAL A 488 0.50 6.08 -28.39
CA VAL A 488 0.71 5.02 -27.37
C VAL A 488 -0.53 4.14 -27.16
N ARG A 489 -1.76 4.59 -27.48
CA ARG A 489 -2.99 3.77 -27.36
C ARG A 489 -3.21 2.82 -28.55
N SER A 490 -2.74 3.17 -29.75
CA SER A 490 -2.76 2.28 -30.93
C SER A 490 -1.68 1.19 -30.91
N LEU A 491 -0.79 1.23 -29.90
CA LEU A 491 0.31 0.29 -29.70
C LEU A 491 0.02 -0.82 -28.68
N ILE A 492 -1.21 -0.91 -28.16
CA ILE A 492 -1.66 -2.06 -27.37
C ILE A 492 -1.97 -3.18 -28.38
N PRO A 493 -1.11 -4.21 -28.54
CA PRO A 493 -1.54 -5.41 -29.25
C PRO A 493 -2.80 -5.94 -28.55
N PRO A 494 -3.73 -6.60 -29.28
CA PRO A 494 -4.82 -7.31 -28.62
C PRO A 494 -4.20 -8.14 -27.49
N ARG A 495 -4.79 -8.04 -26.29
CA ARG A 495 -4.40 -8.80 -25.08
C ARG A 495 -3.93 -10.18 -25.51
N THR A 496 -2.96 -10.78 -24.82
CA THR A 496 -2.72 -12.24 -24.87
C THR A 496 -4.05 -12.95 -24.64
N VAL A 497 -4.77 -13.22 -25.74
CA VAL A 497 -6.11 -13.79 -25.70
C VAL A 497 -5.86 -15.27 -25.51
N PRO A 498 -6.44 -15.89 -24.48
CA PRO A 498 -6.35 -17.33 -24.35
C PRO A 498 -6.72 -18.05 -25.65
N GLY A 499 -5.82 -18.91 -26.14
CA GLY A 499 -5.88 -19.55 -27.44
C GLY A 499 -4.85 -19.05 -28.46
N THR A 500 -4.10 -17.97 -28.20
CA THR A 500 -3.00 -17.53 -29.07
C THR A 500 -1.76 -18.42 -28.91
N PRO A 501 -1.07 -18.81 -30.00
CA PRO A 501 0.20 -19.53 -29.92
C PRO A 501 1.29 -18.66 -29.29
N ILE A 502 2.16 -19.27 -28.48
CA ILE A 502 3.35 -18.57 -27.98
C ILE A 502 4.33 -18.42 -29.16
N PRO A 503 4.82 -17.21 -29.47
CA PRO A 503 5.79 -17.03 -30.55
C PRO A 503 7.00 -17.95 -30.37
N GLY A 504 7.28 -18.79 -31.37
CA GLY A 504 8.41 -19.73 -31.38
C GLY A 504 8.10 -21.14 -30.83
N LEU A 505 6.97 -21.34 -30.14
CA LEU A 505 6.53 -22.64 -29.61
C LEU A 505 5.22 -23.09 -30.26
N ARG A 506 4.96 -24.40 -30.28
CA ARG A 506 3.72 -25.00 -30.83
C ARG A 506 2.56 -25.01 -29.83
N ILE A 507 2.83 -24.77 -28.56
CA ILE A 507 1.82 -24.68 -27.51
C ILE A 507 1.08 -23.33 -27.55
N ARG A 508 -0.21 -23.36 -27.17
CA ARG A 508 -1.07 -22.17 -27.09
C ARG A 508 -1.19 -21.75 -25.63
N ILE A 509 -1.42 -20.46 -25.41
CA ILE A 509 -1.79 -19.95 -24.09
C ILE A 509 -3.14 -20.57 -23.73
N ASP A 510 -3.18 -21.44 -22.74
CA ASP A 510 -4.41 -22.11 -22.32
C ASP A 510 -5.45 -21.09 -21.83
N ARG A 511 -6.72 -21.35 -22.13
CA ARG A 511 -7.82 -20.73 -21.37
C ARG A 511 -7.67 -21.19 -19.93
N TRP A 512 -7.76 -20.25 -19.00
CA TRP A 512 -7.87 -20.56 -17.58
C TRP A 512 -9.14 -21.40 -17.41
N ASP A 513 -8.97 -22.70 -17.52
CA ASP A 513 -10.04 -23.67 -17.47
C ASP A 513 -10.06 -24.23 -16.05
N SER A 514 -11.27 -24.39 -15.49
CA SER A 514 -11.42 -24.86 -14.12
C SER A 514 -10.81 -26.26 -13.94
N ALA A 515 -10.73 -27.07 -15.01
CA ALA A 515 -10.11 -28.38 -14.97
C ALA A 515 -8.58 -28.31 -14.85
N GLY A 516 -7.86 -27.62 -15.73
CA GLY A 516 -6.40 -27.50 -15.67
C GLY A 516 -5.90 -26.80 -14.41
N ALA A 517 -6.63 -25.80 -13.91
CA ALA A 517 -6.33 -25.16 -12.62
C ALA A 517 -6.48 -26.14 -11.44
N ARG A 518 -7.55 -26.96 -11.42
CA ARG A 518 -7.74 -28.02 -10.41
C ARG A 518 -6.63 -29.06 -10.45
N TRP A 519 -6.23 -29.51 -11.64
CA TRP A 519 -5.13 -30.47 -11.77
C TRP A 519 -3.79 -29.89 -11.34
N THR A 520 -3.50 -28.62 -11.68
CA THR A 520 -2.29 -27.94 -11.20
C THR A 520 -2.27 -27.85 -9.67
N ALA A 521 -3.41 -27.51 -9.06
CA ALA A 521 -3.55 -27.52 -7.61
C ALA A 521 -3.39 -28.92 -7.00
N ALA A 522 -3.94 -29.96 -7.65
CA ALA A 522 -3.76 -31.34 -7.21
C ALA A 522 -2.29 -31.77 -7.25
N VAL A 523 -1.56 -31.47 -8.34
CA VAL A 523 -0.11 -31.74 -8.43
C VAL A 523 0.65 -30.96 -7.36
N TRP A 524 0.26 -29.71 -7.09
CA TRP A 524 0.85 -28.90 -6.02
C TRP A 524 0.68 -29.58 -4.66
N VAL A 525 -0.54 -30.02 -4.32
CA VAL A 525 -0.81 -30.70 -3.03
C VAL A 525 -0.06 -32.03 -2.95
N LEU A 526 -0.10 -32.84 -4.01
CA LEU A 526 0.52 -34.16 -4.03
C LEU A 526 2.04 -34.08 -3.91
N SER A 527 2.72 -33.18 -4.64
CA SER A 527 4.17 -33.09 -4.55
C SER A 527 4.63 -32.53 -3.19
N ARG A 528 3.86 -31.64 -2.55
CA ARG A 528 4.13 -31.14 -1.19
C ARG A 528 3.92 -32.22 -0.16
N GLY A 529 2.81 -32.95 -0.26
CA GLY A 529 2.53 -34.10 0.61
C GLY A 529 3.64 -35.15 0.54
N LEU A 530 4.17 -35.40 -0.66
CA LEU A 530 5.29 -36.32 -0.86
C LEU A 530 6.59 -35.80 -0.23
N LEU A 531 6.93 -34.52 -0.43
CA LEU A 531 8.11 -33.91 0.20
C LEU A 531 8.01 -33.94 1.74
N ILE A 532 6.83 -33.67 2.30
CA ILE A 532 6.57 -33.78 3.75
C ILE A 532 6.70 -35.24 4.22
N ALA A 533 6.18 -36.21 3.47
CA ALA A 533 6.33 -37.63 3.82
C ALA A 533 7.81 -38.05 3.85
N VAL A 534 8.61 -37.59 2.88
CA VAL A 534 10.07 -37.81 2.88
C VAL A 534 10.74 -37.12 4.07
N ALA A 535 10.30 -35.92 4.46
CA ALA A 535 10.80 -35.23 5.65
C ALA A 535 10.53 -36.04 6.92
N LEU A 536 9.30 -36.53 7.10
CA LEU A 536 8.91 -37.35 8.25
C LEU A 536 9.72 -38.65 8.31
N PHE A 537 9.93 -39.30 7.16
CA PHE A 537 10.78 -40.48 7.07
C PHE A 537 12.23 -40.17 7.46
N ALA A 538 12.83 -39.10 6.92
CA ALA A 538 14.19 -38.68 7.25
C ALA A 538 14.33 -38.30 8.74
N MET A 539 13.32 -37.67 9.34
CA MET A 539 13.28 -37.38 10.78
C MET A 539 13.24 -38.67 11.61
N SER A 540 12.45 -39.66 11.19
CA SER A 540 12.38 -40.96 11.88
C SER A 540 13.70 -41.74 11.80
N GLU A 541 14.43 -41.62 10.69
CA GLU A 541 15.70 -42.31 10.46
C GLU A 541 16.86 -41.66 11.22
N SER A 542 16.91 -40.31 11.24
CA SER A 542 18.05 -39.55 11.77
C SER A 542 17.87 -39.02 13.19
N GLY A 543 16.65 -39.07 13.75
CA GLY A 543 16.31 -38.43 15.02
C GLY A 543 16.26 -36.91 14.98
N ARG A 544 16.38 -36.28 13.79
CA ARG A 544 16.32 -34.82 13.62
C ARG A 544 14.91 -34.27 13.85
N THR A 545 14.83 -33.09 14.44
CA THR A 545 13.58 -32.34 14.62
C THR A 545 13.11 -31.67 13.34
N PHE A 546 11.84 -31.27 13.29
CA PHE A 546 11.29 -30.57 12.13
C PHE A 546 11.99 -29.23 11.84
N SER A 547 12.40 -28.48 12.88
CA SER A 547 13.18 -27.24 12.68
C SER A 547 14.55 -27.54 12.05
N GLN A 548 15.26 -28.57 12.53
CA GLN A 548 16.58 -28.95 11.99
C GLN A 548 16.52 -29.37 10.52
N VAL A 549 15.49 -30.09 10.09
CA VAL A 549 15.38 -30.50 8.67
C VAL A 549 15.03 -29.32 7.74
N LEU A 550 14.46 -28.23 8.26
CA LEU A 550 14.18 -27.00 7.49
C LEU A 550 15.39 -26.06 7.39
N MET A 551 16.35 -26.20 8.30
CA MET A 551 17.44 -25.24 8.54
C MET A 551 18.78 -25.69 7.96
N ASN A 552 18.82 -26.46 6.88
CA ASN A 552 20.11 -26.85 6.26
C ASN A 552 20.62 -25.79 5.27
N TRP A 553 21.93 -25.55 5.25
CA TRP A 553 22.66 -24.75 4.25
C TRP A 553 22.20 -23.27 4.18
N ASP A 554 21.77 -22.78 3.02
CA ASP A 554 21.43 -21.35 2.84
C ASP A 554 20.28 -20.88 3.75
N ALA A 555 19.41 -21.78 4.20
CA ALA A 555 18.33 -21.45 5.13
C ALA A 555 18.87 -20.81 6.42
N GLU A 556 20.03 -21.28 6.90
CA GLU A 556 20.70 -20.73 8.08
C GLU A 556 21.11 -19.27 7.87
N HIS A 557 21.60 -18.94 6.68
CA HIS A 557 22.01 -17.58 6.35
C HIS A 557 20.82 -16.63 6.24
N TYR A 558 19.71 -17.05 5.63
CA TYR A 558 18.51 -16.22 5.53
C TYR A 558 17.86 -15.94 6.90
N VAL A 559 17.74 -16.98 7.73
CA VAL A 559 17.19 -16.85 9.08
C VAL A 559 18.15 -16.08 9.99
N GLY A 560 19.46 -16.30 9.86
CA GLY A 560 20.48 -15.53 10.57
C GLY A 560 20.44 -14.04 10.22
N LEU A 561 20.33 -13.69 8.94
CA LEU A 561 20.14 -12.30 8.49
C LEU A 561 18.84 -11.68 9.00
N ALA A 562 17.77 -12.46 9.09
CA ALA A 562 16.50 -11.99 9.65
C ALA A 562 16.61 -11.64 11.14
N ARG A 563 17.44 -12.38 11.89
CA ARG A 563 17.73 -12.13 13.31
C ARG A 563 18.66 -10.93 13.50
N ASP A 564 19.85 -10.98 12.90
CA ASP A 564 20.96 -10.10 13.24
C ASP A 564 21.07 -8.87 12.31
N TRP A 565 20.34 -8.88 11.19
CA TRP A 565 20.53 -7.98 10.05
C TRP A 565 21.97 -7.98 9.52
N TYR A 566 22.26 -7.15 8.50
CA TYR A 566 23.60 -7.07 7.93
C TYR A 566 24.58 -6.42 8.92
N GLN A 567 25.70 -7.09 9.17
CA GLN A 567 26.77 -6.63 10.05
C GLN A 567 28.11 -6.78 9.33
N TYR A 568 29.03 -5.85 9.56
CA TYR A 568 30.42 -5.96 9.09
C TYR A 568 31.34 -6.10 10.29
N THR A 569 31.92 -7.29 10.45
CA THR A 569 32.65 -7.69 11.65
C THR A 569 34.12 -7.98 11.38
N GLY A 570 34.51 -8.10 10.11
CA GLY A 570 35.83 -8.58 9.71
C GLY A 570 35.96 -10.11 9.81
N ASN A 571 34.90 -10.82 10.23
CA ASN A 571 34.85 -12.27 10.26
C ASN A 571 34.21 -12.81 8.97
N PRO A 572 34.96 -13.55 8.12
CA PRO A 572 34.44 -14.09 6.86
C PRO A 572 33.16 -14.94 7.01
N GLU A 573 32.99 -15.64 8.13
CA GLU A 573 31.81 -16.49 8.37
C GLU A 573 30.52 -15.69 8.59
N ILE A 574 30.63 -14.47 9.09
CA ILE A 574 29.51 -13.54 9.29
C ILE A 574 29.35 -12.68 8.02
N ASP A 575 30.46 -12.13 7.53
CA ASP A 575 30.46 -11.16 6.43
C ASP A 575 30.04 -11.81 5.10
N LYS A 576 30.22 -13.13 4.90
CA LYS A 576 29.69 -13.86 3.73
C LYS A 576 28.17 -13.76 3.60
N ARG A 577 27.43 -13.47 4.68
CA ARG A 577 25.97 -13.27 4.63
C ARG A 577 25.56 -12.09 3.73
N MET A 578 26.46 -11.12 3.47
CA MET A 578 26.20 -10.01 2.53
C MET A 578 25.97 -10.45 1.08
N ALA A 579 26.33 -11.68 0.75
CA ALA A 579 26.05 -12.33 -0.52
C ALA A 579 24.55 -12.55 -0.77
N PHE A 580 23.74 -12.62 0.29
CA PHE A 580 22.29 -12.84 0.21
C PHE A 580 21.53 -11.51 0.19
N PHE A 581 20.51 -11.45 -0.66
CA PHE A 581 19.72 -10.25 -0.89
C PHE A 581 18.63 -10.04 0.20
N PRO A 582 18.22 -8.79 0.47
CA PRO A 582 17.47 -8.44 1.68
C PRO A 582 16.00 -8.84 1.68
N GLY A 583 15.41 -9.18 0.54
CA GLY A 583 13.97 -9.36 0.37
C GLY A 583 13.39 -10.50 1.21
N LEU A 584 13.99 -11.70 1.17
CA LEU A 584 13.54 -12.81 2.03
C LEU A 584 13.86 -12.55 3.52
N PRO A 585 15.09 -12.16 3.92
CA PRO A 585 15.40 -11.79 5.29
C PRO A 585 14.46 -10.73 5.89
N ALA A 586 14.05 -9.72 5.11
CA ALA A 586 13.11 -8.70 5.55
C ALA A 586 11.71 -9.27 5.85
N LEU A 587 11.20 -10.17 5.01
CA LEU A 587 9.93 -10.86 5.24
C LEU A 587 9.99 -11.78 6.47
N LEU A 588 11.11 -12.51 6.62
CA LEU A 588 11.36 -13.35 7.78
C LEU A 588 11.43 -12.51 9.07
N LYS A 589 12.15 -11.38 9.03
CA LYS A 589 12.25 -10.45 10.16
C LYS A 589 10.89 -9.90 10.55
N ALA A 590 10.06 -9.53 9.58
CA ALA A 590 8.69 -9.09 9.84
C ALA A 590 7.83 -10.17 10.53
N ALA A 591 7.98 -11.43 10.12
CA ALA A 591 7.29 -12.56 10.77
C ALA A 591 7.82 -12.85 12.19
N MET A 592 9.14 -12.78 12.39
CA MET A 592 9.76 -12.93 13.72
C MET A 592 9.33 -11.82 14.68
N VAL A 593 9.16 -10.60 14.19
CA VAL A 593 8.68 -9.46 15.00
C VAL A 593 7.31 -9.77 15.62
N VAL A 594 6.42 -10.47 14.90
CA VAL A 594 5.09 -10.89 15.39
C VAL A 594 5.08 -12.27 16.07
N GLY A 595 6.25 -12.83 16.38
CA GLY A 595 6.39 -14.06 17.18
C GLY A 595 6.40 -15.36 16.38
N ILE A 596 6.52 -15.32 15.04
CA ILE A 596 6.61 -16.52 14.21
C ILE A 596 8.10 -16.87 13.99
N PRO A 597 8.57 -18.08 14.38
CA PRO A 597 9.95 -18.49 14.11
C PRO A 597 10.30 -18.47 12.63
N GLY A 598 11.52 -18.06 12.30
CA GLY A 598 11.96 -17.79 10.92
C GLY A 598 11.89 -19.00 10.00
N GLU A 599 12.24 -20.18 10.50
CA GLU A 599 12.18 -21.43 9.75
C GLU A 599 10.75 -21.75 9.27
N TYR A 600 9.75 -21.54 10.13
CA TYR A 600 8.35 -21.79 9.80
C TYR A 600 7.78 -20.69 8.91
N ALA A 601 8.14 -19.43 9.17
CA ALA A 601 7.78 -18.31 8.32
C ALA A 601 8.34 -18.50 6.90
N GLY A 602 9.60 -18.91 6.78
CA GLY A 602 10.26 -19.16 5.50
C GLY A 602 9.61 -20.28 4.71
N MET A 603 9.29 -21.41 5.37
CA MET A 603 8.56 -22.49 4.73
C MET A 603 7.17 -22.04 4.25
N ALA A 604 6.43 -21.28 5.08
CA ALA A 604 5.11 -20.76 4.71
C ALA A 604 5.18 -19.79 3.51
N ILE A 605 6.14 -18.86 3.52
CA ILE A 605 6.38 -17.93 2.40
C ILE A 605 6.70 -18.71 1.14
N SER A 606 7.58 -19.71 1.21
CA SER A 606 7.97 -20.53 0.07
C SER A 606 6.80 -21.33 -0.51
N LEU A 607 5.99 -21.94 0.35
CA LEU A 607 4.78 -22.66 -0.07
C LEU A 607 3.82 -21.74 -0.81
N VAL A 608 3.50 -20.57 -0.25
CA VAL A 608 2.63 -19.58 -0.87
C VAL A 608 3.21 -19.10 -2.19
N ALA A 609 4.50 -18.74 -2.21
CA ALA A 609 5.18 -18.30 -3.42
C ALA A 609 5.19 -19.37 -4.51
N SER A 610 5.36 -20.65 -4.16
CA SER A 610 5.33 -21.75 -5.12
C SER A 610 3.96 -21.91 -5.79
N VAL A 611 2.86 -21.58 -5.11
CA VAL A 611 1.52 -21.50 -5.72
C VAL A 611 1.50 -20.40 -6.78
N PHE A 612 1.98 -19.21 -6.44
CA PHE A 612 1.99 -18.07 -7.36
C PHE A 612 2.90 -18.30 -8.57
N ALA A 613 4.07 -18.93 -8.38
CA ALA A 613 4.98 -19.32 -9.45
C ALA A 613 4.33 -20.35 -10.38
N ALA A 614 3.70 -21.39 -9.82
CA ALA A 614 2.98 -22.41 -10.60
C ALA A 614 1.81 -21.80 -11.39
N ALA A 615 1.07 -20.87 -10.78
CA ALA A 615 -0.03 -20.16 -11.45
C ALA A 615 0.48 -19.31 -12.62
N ALA A 616 1.64 -18.65 -12.48
CA ALA A 616 2.28 -17.90 -13.56
C ALA A 616 2.70 -18.84 -14.71
N LEU A 617 3.30 -19.99 -14.39
CA LEU A 617 3.67 -21.00 -15.37
C LEU A 617 2.46 -21.60 -16.09
N TYR A 618 1.41 -21.96 -15.35
CA TYR A 618 0.15 -22.45 -15.92
C TYR A 618 -0.44 -21.44 -16.91
N ARG A 619 -0.46 -20.17 -16.53
CA ARG A 619 -0.94 -19.09 -17.40
C ARG A 619 -0.04 -18.85 -18.61
N THR A 620 1.24 -19.17 -18.52
CA THR A 620 2.22 -18.92 -19.59
C THR A 620 2.36 -20.09 -20.55
N GLY A 621 2.28 -21.33 -20.06
CA GLY A 621 2.60 -22.56 -20.80
C GLY A 621 1.67 -23.75 -20.57
N GLY A 622 0.57 -23.55 -19.84
CA GLY A 622 -0.44 -24.57 -19.58
C GLY A 622 -0.09 -25.51 -18.42
N PHE A 623 -0.96 -26.50 -18.20
CA PHE A 623 -0.85 -27.47 -17.10
C PHE A 623 0.52 -28.15 -17.03
N TRP A 624 1.02 -28.66 -18.16
CA TRP A 624 2.27 -29.43 -18.17
C TRP A 624 3.49 -28.61 -17.76
N ALA A 625 3.56 -27.33 -18.14
CA ALA A 625 4.66 -26.46 -17.73
C ALA A 625 4.68 -26.27 -16.19
N ALA A 626 3.50 -26.10 -15.59
CA ALA A 626 3.38 -25.99 -14.14
C ALA A 626 3.66 -27.33 -13.44
N ALA A 627 3.05 -28.43 -13.91
CA ALA A 627 3.20 -29.75 -13.31
C ALA A 627 4.67 -30.21 -13.31
N LEU A 628 5.38 -30.05 -14.42
CA LEU A 628 6.79 -30.37 -14.55
C LEU A 628 7.68 -29.61 -13.57
N TRP A 629 7.40 -28.31 -13.38
CA TRP A 629 8.12 -27.48 -12.42
C TRP A 629 7.83 -27.91 -10.97
N LEU A 630 6.57 -28.27 -10.68
CA LEU A 630 6.14 -28.72 -9.36
C LEU A 630 6.67 -30.10 -8.96
N THR A 631 7.10 -30.89 -9.94
CA THR A 631 7.69 -32.22 -9.76
C THR A 631 9.16 -32.24 -10.21
N ALA A 632 9.79 -31.08 -10.35
CA ALA A 632 11.18 -30.97 -10.75
C ALA A 632 12.09 -31.69 -9.73
N PRO A 633 13.22 -32.27 -10.16
CA PRO A 633 14.17 -32.93 -9.26
C PRO A 633 14.54 -32.10 -8.02
N THR A 634 14.73 -30.79 -8.20
CA THR A 634 15.12 -29.87 -7.12
C THR A 634 13.93 -29.14 -6.47
N ALA A 635 12.70 -29.63 -6.63
CA ALA A 635 11.49 -28.96 -6.14
C ALA A 635 11.45 -28.75 -4.62
N ILE A 636 12.30 -29.43 -3.84
CA ILE A 636 12.47 -29.19 -2.41
C ILE A 636 12.72 -27.70 -2.08
N PHE A 637 13.51 -27.00 -2.90
CA PHE A 637 13.80 -25.57 -2.71
C PHE A 637 12.59 -24.65 -2.97
N THR A 638 11.48 -25.20 -3.45
CA THR A 638 10.21 -24.47 -3.56
C THR A 638 9.38 -24.48 -2.27
N MET A 639 9.78 -25.29 -1.28
CA MET A 639 9.11 -25.44 0.01
C MET A 639 9.98 -24.99 1.19
N MET A 640 11.31 -25.09 1.08
CA MET A 640 12.24 -24.71 2.16
C MET A 640 12.39 -23.18 2.32
N PRO A 641 12.92 -22.66 3.44
CA PRO A 641 13.24 -21.24 3.69
C PRO A 641 14.30 -20.63 2.74
N TYR A 642 14.01 -20.69 1.45
CA TYR A 642 14.89 -20.46 0.33
C TYR A 642 14.25 -19.44 -0.62
N THR A 643 15.04 -18.80 -1.47
CA THR A 643 14.55 -17.70 -2.31
C THR A 643 13.97 -18.15 -3.64
N GLU A 644 14.11 -19.42 -4.03
CA GLU A 644 13.74 -19.97 -5.33
C GLU A 644 12.27 -19.72 -5.65
N SER A 645 11.34 -20.17 -4.80
CA SER A 645 9.90 -20.03 -5.04
C SER A 645 9.46 -18.57 -5.02
N LEU A 646 9.96 -17.77 -4.06
CA LEU A 646 9.65 -16.35 -3.94
C LEU A 646 10.14 -15.56 -5.16
N PHE A 647 11.37 -15.80 -5.58
CA PHE A 647 11.93 -15.21 -6.79
C PHE A 647 11.15 -15.64 -8.03
N CYS A 648 10.89 -16.95 -8.20
CA CYS A 648 10.13 -17.47 -9.34
C CYS A 648 8.72 -16.87 -9.40
N ALA A 649 8.04 -16.69 -8.27
CA ALA A 649 6.73 -16.05 -8.22
C ALA A 649 6.78 -14.64 -8.81
N PHE A 650 7.73 -13.82 -8.35
CA PHE A 650 7.87 -12.46 -8.86
C PHE A 650 8.37 -12.42 -10.32
N ALA A 651 9.40 -13.20 -10.66
CA ALA A 651 10.01 -13.20 -11.98
C ALA A 651 9.07 -13.74 -13.07
N PHE A 652 8.36 -14.85 -12.81
CA PHE A 652 7.44 -15.44 -13.80
C PHE A 652 6.23 -14.56 -14.04
N TRP A 653 5.69 -13.94 -12.97
CA TRP A 653 4.63 -12.94 -13.15
C TRP A 653 5.15 -11.69 -13.86
N ALA A 654 6.35 -11.19 -13.53
CA ALA A 654 6.95 -10.06 -14.25
C ALA A 654 7.05 -10.37 -15.76
N TRP A 655 7.48 -11.58 -16.12
CA TRP A 655 7.54 -12.02 -17.51
C TRP A 655 6.16 -12.09 -18.18
N GLU A 656 5.16 -12.67 -17.51
CA GLU A 656 3.78 -12.73 -18.03
C GLU A 656 3.19 -11.33 -18.22
N ARG A 657 3.48 -10.40 -17.29
CA ARG A 657 3.05 -9.00 -17.39
C ARG A 657 3.75 -8.25 -18.51
N ALA A 658 5.03 -8.51 -18.73
CA ALA A 658 5.78 -7.91 -19.84
C ALA A 658 5.22 -8.38 -21.19
N ARG A 659 4.96 -9.68 -21.35
CA ARG A 659 4.28 -10.24 -22.54
C ARG A 659 2.87 -9.67 -22.76
N SER A 660 2.20 -9.29 -21.67
CA SER A 660 0.87 -8.66 -21.70
C SER A 660 0.93 -7.13 -21.82
N ASP A 661 2.11 -6.55 -22.04
CA ASP A 661 2.40 -5.12 -22.16
C ASP A 661 1.97 -4.28 -20.92
N LYS A 662 2.02 -4.87 -19.72
CA LYS A 662 1.65 -4.24 -18.44
C LYS A 662 2.89 -3.78 -17.66
N TRP A 663 3.68 -2.88 -18.23
CA TRP A 663 5.03 -2.55 -17.74
C TRP A 663 5.11 -1.91 -16.35
N TRP A 664 4.08 -1.21 -15.87
CA TRP A 664 4.07 -0.74 -14.48
C TRP A 664 4.01 -1.90 -13.47
N GLN A 665 3.35 -3.01 -13.83
CA GLN A 665 3.34 -4.23 -13.00
C GLN A 665 4.68 -4.94 -13.08
N VAL A 666 5.32 -4.92 -14.25
CA VAL A 666 6.68 -5.43 -14.45
C VAL A 666 7.64 -4.70 -13.53
N ALA A 667 7.58 -3.36 -13.44
CA ALA A 667 8.44 -2.59 -12.55
C ALA A 667 8.33 -3.08 -11.09
N ILE A 668 7.12 -3.22 -10.55
CA ILE A 668 6.89 -3.68 -9.17
C ILE A 668 7.39 -5.10 -8.96
N LEU A 669 7.01 -6.03 -9.84
CA LEU A 669 7.34 -7.44 -9.72
C LEU A 669 8.83 -7.70 -9.92
N ALA A 670 9.45 -7.04 -10.90
CA ALA A 670 10.89 -7.13 -11.13
C ALA A 670 11.67 -6.50 -9.98
N SER A 671 11.22 -5.37 -9.40
CA SER A 671 11.85 -4.79 -8.20
C SER A 671 11.81 -5.76 -7.03
N ALA A 672 10.67 -6.43 -6.81
CA ALA A 672 10.55 -7.46 -5.79
C ALA A 672 11.49 -8.65 -6.07
N ALA A 673 11.56 -9.14 -7.31
CA ALA A 673 12.50 -10.20 -7.70
C ALA A 673 13.97 -9.78 -7.46
N CYS A 674 14.33 -8.54 -7.83
CA CYS A 674 15.65 -7.96 -7.61
C CYS A 674 16.00 -7.82 -6.13
N SER A 675 15.02 -7.58 -5.26
CA SER A 675 15.25 -7.55 -3.81
C SER A 675 15.52 -8.94 -3.23
N VAL A 676 15.18 -10.02 -3.94
CA VAL A 676 15.20 -11.39 -3.42
C VAL A 676 16.45 -12.16 -3.88
N ARG A 677 16.93 -11.95 -5.11
CA ARG A 677 18.14 -12.62 -5.66
C ARG A 677 18.89 -11.78 -6.68
N VAL A 678 20.19 -12.03 -6.81
CA VAL A 678 21.04 -11.49 -7.90
C VAL A 678 20.51 -11.83 -9.30
N SER A 679 19.83 -12.97 -9.45
CA SER A 679 19.17 -13.36 -10.70
C SER A 679 18.18 -12.32 -11.25
N GLY A 680 17.72 -11.37 -10.41
CA GLY A 680 16.97 -10.21 -10.84
C GLY A 680 17.72 -9.32 -11.84
N LEU A 681 19.06 -9.25 -11.79
CA LEU A 681 19.88 -8.55 -12.78
C LEU A 681 19.73 -9.18 -14.16
N PHE A 682 19.76 -10.51 -14.22
CA PHE A 682 19.55 -11.25 -15.47
C PHE A 682 18.12 -11.09 -16.00
N LEU A 683 17.14 -10.91 -15.09
CA LEU A 683 15.75 -10.65 -15.45
C LEU A 683 15.62 -9.28 -16.12
N ILE A 684 16.26 -8.24 -15.56
CA ILE A 684 16.32 -6.90 -16.17
C ILE A 684 16.91 -6.99 -17.58
N GLY A 685 18.04 -7.68 -17.73
CA GLY A 685 18.68 -7.86 -19.04
C GLY A 685 17.77 -8.55 -20.06
N ALA A 686 17.16 -9.67 -19.68
CA ALA A 686 16.25 -10.42 -20.56
C ALA A 686 14.98 -9.62 -20.91
N LEU A 687 14.42 -8.84 -19.98
CA LEU A 687 13.33 -7.90 -20.25
C LEU A 687 13.77 -6.78 -21.19
N GLY A 688 15.00 -6.28 -21.07
CA GLY A 688 15.60 -5.35 -22.02
C GLY A 688 15.66 -5.92 -23.43
N ILE A 689 16.09 -7.17 -23.60
CA ILE A 689 16.06 -7.87 -24.89
C ILE A 689 14.62 -8.03 -25.40
N MET A 690 13.64 -8.30 -24.52
CA MET A 690 12.22 -8.36 -24.90
C MET A 690 11.73 -7.01 -25.45
N ILE A 691 12.16 -5.89 -24.88
CA ILE A 691 11.84 -4.54 -25.38
C ILE A 691 12.47 -4.33 -26.75
N LEU A 692 13.76 -4.62 -26.90
CA LEU A 692 14.48 -4.41 -28.16
C LEU A 692 13.93 -5.27 -29.30
N THR A 693 13.44 -6.47 -28.99
CA THR A 693 12.86 -7.40 -29.97
C THR A 693 11.34 -7.27 -30.10
N TRP A 694 10.75 -6.22 -29.51
CA TRP A 694 9.31 -5.99 -29.53
C TRP A 694 8.78 -5.78 -30.96
N LYS A 695 7.69 -6.46 -31.30
CA LYS A 695 7.06 -6.35 -32.63
C LYS A 695 5.99 -5.27 -32.63
N PHE A 696 6.22 -4.23 -33.44
CA PHE A 696 5.25 -3.15 -33.67
C PHE A 696 4.28 -3.50 -34.83
N PRO A 697 3.06 -2.94 -34.83
CA PRO A 697 2.13 -3.07 -35.96
C PRO A 697 2.75 -2.66 -37.30
N ARG A 698 2.28 -3.27 -38.40
CA ARG A 698 2.69 -2.86 -39.75
C ARG A 698 2.26 -1.41 -39.99
N GLY A 699 3.19 -0.56 -40.44
CA GLY A 699 2.96 0.86 -40.70
C GLY A 699 3.47 1.83 -39.62
N THR A 700 3.95 1.36 -38.46
CA THR A 700 4.53 2.23 -37.42
C THR A 700 5.84 2.87 -37.89
N SER A 701 5.94 4.20 -37.78
CA SER A 701 7.11 5.00 -38.18
C SER A 701 8.32 4.75 -37.27
N VAL A 702 9.54 5.09 -37.73
CA VAL A 702 10.77 4.90 -36.94
C VAL A 702 10.76 5.68 -35.62
N PRO A 703 10.38 6.97 -35.56
CA PRO A 703 10.34 7.72 -34.31
C PRO A 703 9.37 7.12 -33.27
N GLU A 704 8.21 6.62 -33.70
CA GLU A 704 7.23 5.98 -32.81
C GLU A 704 7.76 4.69 -32.17
N ARG A 705 8.56 3.92 -32.92
CA ARG A 705 9.21 2.71 -32.38
C ARG A 705 10.23 3.06 -31.30
N ILE A 706 11.03 4.10 -31.54
CA ILE A 706 12.03 4.59 -30.57
C ILE A 706 11.35 5.03 -29.27
N ILE A 707 10.28 5.83 -29.37
CA ILE A 707 9.51 6.26 -28.19
C ILE A 707 8.92 5.06 -27.44
N GLY A 708 8.35 4.09 -28.17
CA GLY A 708 7.80 2.87 -27.58
C GLY A 708 8.84 2.02 -26.85
N TRP A 709 10.09 1.96 -27.34
CA TRP A 709 11.20 1.31 -26.65
C TRP A 709 11.60 2.06 -25.39
N LEU A 710 11.81 3.38 -25.49
CA LEU A 710 12.22 4.23 -24.35
C LEU A 710 11.20 4.16 -23.22
N GLN A 711 9.90 4.24 -23.52
CA GLN A 711 8.85 4.17 -22.50
C GLN A 711 8.88 2.86 -21.71
N ARG A 712 9.11 1.72 -22.38
CA ARG A 712 9.22 0.41 -21.71
C ARG A 712 10.51 0.32 -20.91
N ALA A 713 11.61 0.85 -21.44
CA ALA A 713 12.91 0.84 -20.76
C ALA A 713 12.89 1.64 -19.45
N MET A 714 12.11 2.72 -19.35
CA MET A 714 11.93 3.47 -18.10
C MET A 714 11.38 2.60 -16.95
N TYR A 715 10.57 1.59 -17.24
CA TYR A 715 10.04 0.68 -16.21
C TYR A 715 11.10 -0.31 -15.69
N LEU A 716 12.27 -0.36 -16.31
CA LEU A 716 13.44 -1.11 -15.79
C LEU A 716 14.27 -0.27 -14.81
N LEU A 717 14.01 1.02 -14.66
CA LEU A 717 14.72 1.87 -13.69
C LEU A 717 14.43 1.46 -12.24
N PRO A 718 13.17 1.23 -11.80
CA PRO A 718 12.92 0.78 -10.42
C PRO A 718 13.63 -0.52 -10.03
N PRO A 719 13.61 -1.62 -10.82
CA PRO A 719 14.34 -2.84 -10.45
C PRO A 719 15.86 -2.66 -10.48
N ALA A 720 16.40 -1.86 -11.42
CA ALA A 720 17.81 -1.51 -11.40
C ALA A 720 18.18 -0.68 -10.15
N GLY A 721 17.30 0.24 -9.74
CA GLY A 721 17.44 1.04 -8.53
C GLY A 721 17.55 0.19 -7.27
N VAL A 722 16.77 -0.91 -7.15
CA VAL A 722 16.87 -1.83 -5.99
C VAL A 722 18.29 -2.41 -5.86
N MET A 723 18.90 -2.82 -6.97
CA MET A 723 20.26 -3.36 -6.99
C MET A 723 21.29 -2.31 -6.58
N VAL A 724 21.18 -1.11 -7.14
CA VAL A 724 22.09 0.01 -6.84
C VAL A 724 21.95 0.45 -5.38
N LEU A 725 20.72 0.53 -4.86
CA LEU A 725 20.47 0.89 -3.47
C LEU A 725 21.04 -0.16 -2.49
N TYR A 726 20.94 -1.45 -2.82
CA TYR A 726 21.56 -2.49 -2.00
C TYR A 726 23.09 -2.40 -2.02
N ALA A 727 23.70 -2.19 -3.20
CA ALA A 727 25.14 -1.97 -3.30
C ALA A 727 25.60 -0.72 -2.54
N ALA A 728 24.83 0.38 -2.62
CA ALA A 728 25.09 1.60 -1.87
C ALA A 728 24.94 1.41 -0.36
N TYR A 729 23.97 0.59 0.08
CA TYR A 729 23.82 0.20 1.47
C TYR A 729 25.04 -0.58 1.98
N LEU A 730 25.50 -1.58 1.22
CA LEU A 730 26.73 -2.31 1.57
C LEU A 730 27.96 -1.39 1.57
N LYS A 731 28.09 -0.51 0.58
CA LYS A 731 29.17 0.51 0.55
C LYS A 731 29.17 1.39 1.79
N LYS A 732 27.99 1.82 2.26
CA LYS A 732 27.85 2.60 3.49
C LYS A 732 28.28 1.79 4.72
N LEU A 733 27.99 0.49 4.74
CA LEU A 733 28.29 -0.40 5.86
C LEU A 733 29.78 -0.80 5.93
N THR A 734 30.39 -1.12 4.78
CA THR A 734 31.72 -1.76 4.73
C THR A 734 32.80 -0.89 4.09
N GLY A 735 32.41 0.16 3.39
CA GLY A 735 33.34 0.97 2.61
C GLY A 735 33.69 0.38 1.23
N SER A 736 33.17 -0.78 0.80
CA SER A 736 33.42 -1.35 -0.54
C SER A 736 32.15 -1.37 -1.41
N TRP A 737 32.28 -0.94 -2.68
CA TRP A 737 31.23 -1.12 -3.70
C TRP A 737 31.15 -2.57 -4.20
N MET A 738 32.20 -3.36 -3.98
CA MET A 738 32.33 -4.75 -4.43
C MET A 738 32.00 -5.76 -3.33
N MET A 739 31.56 -5.28 -2.16
CA MET A 739 31.32 -6.11 -0.97
C MET A 739 30.42 -7.34 -1.24
N TRP A 740 29.40 -7.20 -2.08
CA TRP A 740 28.55 -8.34 -2.45
C TRP A 740 29.35 -9.45 -3.17
N TYR A 741 30.24 -9.06 -4.08
CA TYR A 741 31.10 -9.98 -4.83
C TYR A 741 32.20 -10.57 -3.92
N GLU A 742 32.81 -9.74 -3.07
CA GLU A 742 33.77 -10.18 -2.04
C GLU A 742 33.13 -11.23 -1.12
N ALA A 743 31.88 -11.02 -0.68
CA ALA A 743 31.15 -11.98 0.14
C ALA A 743 30.89 -13.32 -0.58
N GLN A 744 30.63 -13.31 -1.90
CA GLN A 744 30.52 -14.53 -2.71
C GLN A 744 31.86 -15.27 -2.81
N ALA A 745 32.96 -14.54 -2.96
CA ALA A 745 34.31 -15.10 -2.98
C ALA A 745 34.70 -15.72 -1.62
N MET A 746 34.38 -15.04 -0.51
CA MET A 746 34.66 -15.55 0.85
C MET A 746 33.85 -16.80 1.19
N GLY A 747 32.55 -16.81 0.86
CA GLY A 747 31.65 -17.89 1.28
C GLY A 747 31.69 -19.13 0.40
N TRP A 748 31.94 -18.97 -0.91
CA TRP A 748 31.81 -20.06 -1.89
C TRP A 748 32.92 -20.07 -2.95
N SER A 749 34.05 -19.38 -2.69
CA SER A 749 35.19 -19.29 -3.63
C SER A 749 34.80 -18.85 -5.04
N ARG A 750 33.75 -18.02 -5.16
CA ARG A 750 33.28 -17.49 -6.44
C ARG A 750 34.15 -16.32 -6.88
N GLY A 751 35.23 -16.66 -7.59
CA GLY A 751 36.04 -15.74 -8.37
C GLY A 751 35.78 -15.89 -9.87
N TRP A 752 36.41 -15.03 -10.68
CA TRP A 752 36.44 -15.23 -12.12
C TRP A 752 37.30 -16.48 -12.42
N THR A 753 36.68 -17.49 -13.02
CA THR A 753 37.35 -18.69 -13.54
C THR A 753 36.93 -18.88 -15.01
N ALA A 754 37.87 -19.27 -15.87
CA ALA A 754 37.54 -19.49 -17.28
C ALA A 754 36.63 -20.72 -17.46
N PRO A 755 35.64 -20.70 -18.37
CA PRO A 755 34.64 -21.78 -18.51
C PRO A 755 35.19 -23.20 -18.64
N TRP A 756 36.30 -23.38 -19.38
CA TRP A 756 36.93 -24.70 -19.52
C TRP A 756 37.60 -25.17 -18.23
N GLN A 757 38.08 -24.24 -17.40
CA GLN A 757 38.68 -24.55 -16.11
C GLN A 757 37.59 -24.99 -15.13
N SER A 758 36.46 -24.26 -15.07
CA SER A 758 35.28 -24.60 -14.26
C SER A 758 34.74 -26.00 -14.55
N VAL A 759 34.78 -26.41 -15.83
CA VAL A 759 34.41 -27.76 -16.26
C VAL A 759 35.43 -28.79 -15.79
N ARG A 760 36.74 -28.51 -15.94
CA ARG A 760 37.81 -29.42 -15.50
C ARG A 760 37.78 -29.67 -13.99
N THR A 761 37.74 -28.61 -13.19
CA THR A 761 37.64 -28.68 -11.72
C THR A 761 36.38 -29.42 -11.27
N THR A 762 35.26 -29.28 -12.00
CA THR A 762 34.04 -30.06 -11.74
C THR A 762 34.23 -31.55 -12.04
N PHE A 763 34.92 -31.89 -13.13
CA PHE A 763 35.25 -33.29 -13.43
C PHE A 763 36.24 -33.88 -12.42
N ASP A 764 37.18 -33.09 -11.90
CA ASP A 764 38.10 -33.52 -10.85
C ASP A 764 37.32 -33.92 -9.58
N VAL A 765 36.26 -33.20 -9.22
CA VAL A 765 35.38 -33.60 -8.09
C VAL A 765 34.64 -34.92 -8.36
N ILE A 766 34.28 -35.21 -9.61
CA ILE A 766 33.52 -36.41 -9.98
C ILE A 766 34.43 -37.64 -10.13
N LEU A 767 35.65 -37.47 -10.64
CA LEU A 767 36.51 -38.56 -11.10
C LEU A 767 37.74 -38.80 -10.21
N SER A 768 38.17 -37.83 -9.40
CA SER A 768 39.36 -37.97 -8.56
C SER A 768 39.02 -38.51 -7.18
N THR A 769 39.99 -39.20 -6.57
CA THR A 769 39.90 -39.70 -5.18
C THR A 769 40.11 -38.59 -4.13
N GLN A 770 40.39 -37.35 -4.56
CA GLN A 770 40.70 -36.24 -3.66
C GLN A 770 39.50 -35.84 -2.78
N TYR A 771 38.29 -36.18 -3.20
CA TYR A 771 37.04 -35.83 -2.52
C TYR A 771 36.28 -37.05 -1.95
N ASP A 772 36.95 -38.21 -1.80
CA ASP A 772 36.34 -39.45 -1.28
C ASP A 772 35.77 -39.30 0.14
N ASN A 773 36.28 -38.34 0.92
CA ASN A 773 35.77 -38.00 2.26
C ASN A 773 34.47 -37.17 2.26
N SER A 774 33.91 -36.86 1.08
CA SER A 774 32.70 -36.07 0.90
C SER A 774 31.58 -36.88 0.22
N PRO A 775 30.90 -37.79 0.94
CA PRO A 775 29.92 -38.70 0.35
C PRO A 775 28.80 -37.99 -0.43
N GLY A 776 28.58 -38.41 -1.68
CA GLY A 776 27.51 -37.92 -2.56
C GLY A 776 27.84 -36.66 -3.36
N TRP A 777 29.04 -36.09 -3.20
CA TRP A 777 29.49 -34.96 -4.02
C TRP A 777 29.60 -35.34 -5.50
N ASP A 778 30.22 -36.47 -5.80
CA ASP A 778 30.33 -37.09 -7.13
C ASP A 778 28.99 -37.08 -7.90
N LEU A 779 27.92 -37.50 -7.23
CA LEU A 779 26.60 -37.60 -7.83
C LEU A 779 25.94 -36.23 -8.00
N VAL A 780 26.05 -35.33 -7.02
CA VAL A 780 25.49 -33.96 -7.12
C VAL A 780 26.19 -33.16 -8.23
N PHE A 781 27.52 -33.21 -8.31
CA PHE A 781 28.28 -32.54 -9.36
C PHE A 781 28.04 -33.17 -10.74
N SER A 782 27.78 -34.47 -10.82
CA SER A 782 27.29 -35.11 -12.06
C SER A 782 25.97 -34.51 -12.53
N PHE A 783 25.04 -34.24 -11.61
CA PHE A 783 23.81 -33.51 -11.93
C PHE A 783 24.05 -32.05 -12.33
N GLU A 784 25.06 -31.36 -11.76
CA GLU A 784 25.41 -30.00 -12.17
C GLU A 784 25.81 -29.95 -13.66
N ILE A 785 26.59 -30.93 -14.12
CA ILE A 785 26.94 -31.08 -15.55
C ILE A 785 25.69 -31.31 -16.39
N LEU A 786 24.77 -32.19 -15.96
CA LEU A 786 23.52 -32.45 -16.68
C LEU A 786 22.64 -31.20 -16.76
N SER A 787 22.51 -30.46 -15.65
CA SER A 787 21.77 -29.20 -15.58
C SER A 787 22.37 -28.14 -16.50
N MET A 788 23.71 -28.04 -16.54
CA MET A 788 24.42 -27.16 -17.47
C MET A 788 24.16 -27.55 -18.94
N ALA A 789 24.20 -28.84 -19.26
CA ALA A 789 23.89 -29.34 -20.59
C ALA A 789 22.44 -29.02 -21.00
N PHE A 790 21.47 -29.20 -20.11
CA PHE A 790 20.08 -28.79 -20.37
C PHE A 790 19.94 -27.29 -20.60
N GLY A 791 20.67 -26.46 -19.86
CA GLY A 791 20.73 -25.01 -20.06
C GLY A 791 21.24 -24.65 -21.46
N LEU A 792 22.38 -25.22 -21.87
CA LEU A 792 22.96 -25.00 -23.21
C LEU A 792 22.04 -25.47 -24.34
N LEU A 793 21.43 -26.65 -24.19
CA LEU A 793 20.46 -27.18 -25.16
C LEU A 793 19.22 -26.28 -25.27
N ALA A 794 18.71 -25.79 -24.15
CA ALA A 794 17.60 -24.84 -24.12
C ALA A 794 17.96 -23.53 -24.82
N VAL A 795 19.13 -22.95 -24.56
CA VAL A 795 19.61 -21.74 -25.25
C VAL A 795 19.70 -21.96 -26.75
N GLY A 796 20.33 -23.05 -27.19
CA GLY A 796 20.44 -23.39 -28.61
C GLY A 796 19.07 -23.56 -29.29
N PHE A 797 18.14 -24.23 -28.61
CA PHE A 797 16.76 -24.37 -29.09
C PHE A 797 16.05 -23.02 -29.21
N LEU A 798 16.13 -22.17 -28.19
CA LEU A 798 15.48 -20.86 -28.15
C LEU A 798 16.04 -19.91 -29.21
N LEU A 799 17.36 -19.89 -29.41
CA LEU A 799 18.02 -19.12 -30.48
C LEU A 799 17.59 -19.60 -31.86
N ARG A 800 17.54 -20.93 -32.09
CA ARG A 800 17.04 -21.51 -33.35
C ARG A 800 15.59 -21.10 -33.64
N ARG A 801 14.77 -20.94 -32.60
CA ARG A 801 13.38 -20.47 -32.68
C ARG A 801 13.24 -18.95 -32.70
N ARG A 802 14.35 -18.18 -32.68
CA ARG A 802 14.38 -16.71 -32.59
C ARG A 802 13.66 -16.15 -31.36
N MET A 803 13.69 -16.89 -30.25
CA MET A 803 13.15 -16.50 -28.94
C MET A 803 14.24 -15.80 -28.13
N TRP A 804 14.64 -14.62 -28.58
CA TRP A 804 15.85 -13.92 -28.09
C TRP A 804 15.81 -13.58 -26.61
N ALA A 805 14.66 -13.15 -26.10
CA ALA A 805 14.52 -12.75 -24.70
C ALA A 805 14.61 -13.98 -23.77
N GLU A 806 13.94 -15.07 -24.14
CA GLU A 806 14.00 -16.34 -23.41
C GLU A 806 15.40 -16.97 -23.48
N ALA A 807 16.06 -16.88 -24.64
CA ALA A 807 17.44 -17.33 -24.81
C ALA A 807 18.40 -16.51 -23.93
N ALA A 808 18.23 -15.18 -23.86
CA ALA A 808 19.01 -14.32 -22.99
C ALA A 808 18.81 -14.65 -21.51
N TRP A 809 17.56 -14.92 -21.09
CA TRP A 809 17.22 -15.30 -19.71
C TRP A 809 17.98 -16.55 -19.23
N VAL A 810 18.00 -17.60 -20.04
CA VAL A 810 18.72 -18.84 -19.70
C VAL A 810 20.22 -18.68 -19.93
N GLY A 811 20.61 -18.06 -21.05
CA GLY A 811 22.00 -17.96 -21.51
C GLY A 811 22.90 -17.14 -20.59
N VAL A 812 22.41 -16.01 -20.07
CA VAL A 812 23.22 -15.20 -19.13
C VAL A 812 23.47 -15.96 -17.83
N GLN A 813 22.51 -16.76 -17.37
CA GLN A 813 22.69 -17.59 -16.17
C GLN A 813 23.69 -18.73 -16.43
N VAL A 814 23.55 -19.45 -17.54
CA VAL A 814 24.51 -20.46 -17.98
C VAL A 814 25.93 -19.89 -18.06
N LEU A 815 26.07 -18.70 -18.65
CA LEU A 815 27.36 -18.00 -18.70
C LEU A 815 27.90 -17.70 -17.30
N ALA A 816 27.08 -17.12 -16.43
CA ALA A 816 27.49 -16.75 -15.07
C ALA A 816 27.94 -17.96 -14.24
N PHE A 817 27.24 -19.09 -14.35
CA PHE A 817 27.65 -20.32 -13.68
C PHE A 817 28.91 -20.95 -14.31
N SER A 818 29.15 -20.75 -15.61
CA SER A 818 30.39 -21.22 -16.24
C SER A 818 31.63 -20.44 -15.80
N THR A 819 31.49 -19.24 -15.24
CA THR A 819 32.63 -18.37 -14.89
C THR A 819 33.03 -18.41 -13.41
N SER A 820 32.75 -19.51 -12.73
CA SER A 820 33.02 -19.76 -11.30
C SER A 820 33.88 -21.00 -11.14
N GLU A 821 34.59 -21.15 -10.01
CA GLU A 821 35.56 -22.24 -9.78
C GLU A 821 35.01 -23.63 -10.08
N TRP A 822 33.76 -23.92 -9.71
CA TRP A 822 33.03 -25.11 -10.12
C TRP A 822 31.71 -24.75 -10.80
N LEU A 823 31.17 -25.69 -11.59
CA LEU A 823 29.76 -25.68 -11.97
C LEU A 823 28.92 -26.03 -10.73
N PHE A 824 28.55 -25.01 -9.96
CA PHE A 824 27.91 -25.21 -8.67
C PHE A 824 26.67 -24.30 -8.51
N SER A 825 25.58 -24.87 -7.96
CA SER A 825 24.22 -24.30 -7.87
C SER A 825 23.44 -24.21 -9.19
N VAL A 826 23.88 -24.86 -10.26
CA VAL A 826 23.16 -24.94 -11.55
C VAL A 826 21.89 -25.77 -11.39
N ASN A 827 21.94 -26.86 -10.62
CA ASN A 827 20.81 -27.71 -10.29
C ASN A 827 19.60 -26.93 -9.74
N ARG A 828 19.85 -25.97 -8.83
CA ARG A 828 18.83 -25.04 -8.33
C ARG A 828 18.39 -24.03 -9.38
N ALA A 829 19.32 -23.53 -10.20
CA ALA A 829 19.02 -22.55 -11.25
C ALA A 829 18.04 -23.08 -12.30
N VAL A 830 17.97 -24.40 -12.53
CA VAL A 830 16.98 -25.03 -13.42
C VAL A 830 15.55 -24.62 -13.07
N LEU A 831 15.22 -24.46 -11.79
CA LEU A 831 13.89 -24.01 -11.35
C LEU A 831 13.53 -22.63 -11.89
N LEU A 832 14.52 -21.75 -12.09
CA LEU A 832 14.34 -20.37 -12.55
C LEU A 832 14.17 -20.31 -14.08
N TRP A 833 14.57 -21.34 -14.81
CA TRP A 833 14.54 -21.37 -16.27
C TRP A 833 13.16 -21.72 -16.81
N PHE A 834 12.17 -20.85 -16.60
CA PHE A 834 10.81 -21.07 -17.12
C PHE A 834 10.73 -21.47 -18.60
N PRO A 835 11.59 -20.98 -19.53
CA PRO A 835 11.55 -21.44 -20.92
C PRO A 835 11.80 -22.94 -21.07
N LEU A 836 12.61 -23.55 -20.20
CA LEU A 836 12.86 -25.00 -20.19
C LEU A 836 11.56 -25.76 -19.93
N TRP A 837 10.76 -25.31 -18.96
CA TRP A 837 9.46 -25.91 -18.63
C TRP A 837 8.44 -25.73 -19.76
N LEU A 838 8.52 -24.63 -20.52
CA LEU A 838 7.70 -24.42 -21.73
C LEU A 838 8.09 -25.37 -22.86
N ILE A 839 9.39 -25.57 -23.09
CA ILE A 839 9.91 -26.51 -24.10
C ILE A 839 9.48 -27.94 -23.74
N ALA A 840 9.66 -28.32 -22.48
CA ALA A 840 9.24 -29.61 -21.94
C ALA A 840 7.72 -29.84 -22.10
N ALA A 841 6.91 -28.82 -21.83
CA ALA A 841 5.47 -28.87 -22.06
C ALA A 841 5.11 -29.05 -23.55
N GLU A 842 5.84 -28.42 -24.48
CA GLU A 842 5.65 -28.65 -25.92
C GLU A 842 5.95 -30.09 -26.32
N LEU A 843 7.01 -30.69 -25.78
CA LEU A 843 7.37 -32.09 -26.06
C LEU A 843 6.28 -33.06 -25.59
N ILE A 844 5.72 -32.84 -24.39
CA ILE A 844 4.61 -33.63 -23.87
C ILE A 844 3.33 -33.41 -24.69
N ALA A 845 3.04 -32.18 -25.10
CA ALA A 845 1.83 -31.85 -25.86
C ALA A 845 1.88 -32.32 -27.32
N TRP A 846 3.08 -32.64 -27.84
CA TRP A 846 3.26 -33.10 -29.21
C TRP A 846 2.60 -34.47 -29.45
N LYS A 847 1.89 -34.62 -30.58
CA LYS A 847 1.20 -35.87 -30.97
C LYS A 847 1.90 -36.52 -32.15
N PRO A 848 2.50 -37.72 -31.99
CA PRO A 848 3.09 -38.47 -33.09
C PRO A 848 2.05 -38.92 -34.13
N ALA A 849 2.44 -38.99 -35.40
CA ALA A 849 1.54 -39.36 -36.50
C ALA A 849 1.23 -40.87 -36.56
N THR A 850 2.08 -41.72 -35.98
CA THR A 850 1.95 -43.19 -36.04
C THR A 850 1.52 -43.77 -34.69
N ARG A 851 0.76 -44.88 -34.72
CA ARG A 851 0.32 -45.58 -33.50
C ARG A 851 1.50 -46.05 -32.63
N ARG A 852 2.57 -46.58 -33.25
CA ARG A 852 3.82 -46.94 -32.57
C ARG A 852 4.49 -45.71 -31.94
N GLY A 853 4.52 -44.58 -32.65
CA GLY A 853 5.03 -43.31 -32.15
C GLY A 853 4.27 -42.83 -30.92
N VAL A 854 2.94 -42.93 -30.90
CA VAL A 854 2.12 -42.54 -29.74
C VAL A 854 2.44 -43.40 -28.50
N ILE A 855 2.65 -44.70 -28.67
CA ILE A 855 3.00 -45.60 -27.55
C ILE A 855 4.37 -45.23 -26.99
N ILE A 856 5.39 -45.12 -27.86
CA ILE A 856 6.75 -44.75 -27.46
C ILE A 856 6.74 -43.38 -26.76
N HIS A 857 6.05 -42.40 -27.34
CA HIS A 857 5.90 -41.07 -26.76
C HIS A 857 5.28 -41.14 -25.37
N ARG A 858 4.19 -41.88 -25.15
CA ARG A 858 3.59 -42.04 -23.82
C ARG A 858 4.54 -42.70 -22.83
N VAL A 859 5.21 -43.78 -23.22
CA VAL A 859 6.17 -44.49 -22.35
C VAL A 859 7.29 -43.56 -21.92
N VAL A 860 7.89 -42.82 -22.86
CA VAL A 860 8.98 -41.88 -22.55
C VAL A 860 8.53 -40.80 -21.57
N HIS A 861 7.37 -40.20 -21.76
CA HIS A 861 6.89 -39.13 -20.87
C HIS A 861 6.46 -39.65 -19.50
N ILE A 862 5.84 -40.83 -19.42
CA ILE A 862 5.49 -41.46 -18.14
C ILE A 862 6.76 -41.82 -17.37
N SER A 863 7.74 -42.46 -18.03
CA SER A 863 9.04 -42.77 -17.42
C SER A 863 9.76 -41.52 -16.96
N TRP A 864 9.70 -40.43 -17.73
CA TRP A 864 10.27 -39.15 -17.31
C TRP A 864 9.56 -38.58 -16.08
N MET A 865 8.23 -38.60 -16.00
CA MET A 865 7.50 -38.10 -14.83
C MET A 865 7.81 -38.92 -13.58
N ILE A 866 7.81 -40.26 -13.71
CA ILE A 866 8.15 -41.16 -12.61
C ILE A 866 9.60 -40.90 -12.16
N GLY A 867 10.54 -40.85 -13.10
CA GLY A 867 11.95 -40.57 -12.80
C GLY A 867 12.14 -39.21 -12.12
N SER A 868 11.44 -38.17 -12.57
CA SER A 868 11.48 -36.84 -11.96
C SER A 868 11.01 -36.86 -10.52
N VAL A 869 9.91 -37.56 -10.23
CA VAL A 869 9.38 -37.70 -8.85
C VAL A 869 10.30 -38.53 -7.97
N VAL A 870 10.88 -39.63 -8.49
CA VAL A 870 11.84 -40.46 -7.75
C VAL A 870 13.10 -39.67 -7.40
N ILE A 871 13.67 -38.95 -8.37
CA ILE A 871 14.85 -38.11 -8.14
C ILE A 871 14.48 -36.97 -7.19
N MET A 872 13.28 -36.39 -7.29
CA MET A 872 12.80 -35.36 -6.36
C MET A 872 12.74 -35.85 -4.91
N MET A 873 12.26 -37.08 -4.67
CA MET A 873 12.26 -37.68 -3.33
C MET A 873 13.69 -37.93 -2.83
N TRP A 874 14.56 -38.45 -3.69
CA TRP A 874 15.97 -38.67 -3.35
C TRP A 874 16.66 -37.36 -2.96
N TRP A 875 16.46 -36.31 -3.76
CA TRP A 875 17.03 -34.99 -3.52
C TRP A 875 16.53 -34.35 -2.22
N ALA A 876 15.23 -34.49 -1.95
CA ALA A 876 14.63 -34.03 -0.71
C ALA A 876 15.21 -34.77 0.50
N ARG A 877 15.39 -36.10 0.41
CA ARG A 877 16.01 -36.89 1.47
C ARG A 877 17.44 -36.43 1.75
N MET A 878 18.27 -36.23 0.71
CA MET A 878 19.63 -35.69 0.85
C MET A 878 19.62 -34.37 1.63
N PHE A 879 18.74 -33.44 1.23
CA PHE A 879 18.59 -32.14 1.90
C PHE A 879 18.22 -32.29 3.38
N TYR A 880 17.18 -33.08 3.71
CA TYR A 880 16.70 -33.24 5.08
C TYR A 880 17.73 -33.90 6.01
N LEU A 881 18.54 -34.82 5.49
CA LEU A 881 19.64 -35.45 6.22
C LEU A 881 20.87 -34.54 6.39
N GLY A 882 20.84 -33.31 5.84
CA GLY A 882 21.96 -32.37 5.90
C GLY A 882 23.10 -32.76 4.98
N GLN A 883 22.84 -33.60 3.98
CA GLN A 883 23.81 -33.94 2.93
C GLN A 883 23.81 -32.85 1.86
N TRP A 884 24.92 -32.76 1.13
CA TRP A 884 25.07 -31.78 0.07
C TRP A 884 24.00 -31.99 -1.00
N SER A 885 23.33 -30.90 -1.39
CA SER A 885 22.12 -30.99 -2.22
C SER A 885 21.92 -29.80 -3.16
N SER A 886 22.93 -28.96 -3.42
CA SER A 886 23.06 -27.99 -4.55
C SER A 886 23.67 -26.66 -4.14
#